data_AF-I0I7U7-F1
#
_entry.id   AF-I0I7U7-F1
#
_cell.length_a   1.000
_cell.length_b   1.000
_cell.length_c   1.000
_cell.angle_alpha   90.00
_cell.angle_beta   90.00
_cell.angle_gamma   90.00
#
_symmetry.space_group_name_H-M   'P 1'
#
loop_
_entity.id
_entity.type
_entity.pdbx_description
1 polymer ?
#
loop_
_entity_poly.entity_id
_entity_poly.type
_entity_poly.pdbx_seq_one_letter_code
_entity_poly.pdbx_strand_id
1 'polypeptide(L)'
;MSNKAFAFVAQAANETLARWGKAGTIGGDIIASLVADGAAYWEQSLPDGSHLALIRLFSPVVRREEVFLGNVLLNDFLSKALIRAVEQKGLGRMALLANDLENYYYLYHGRAVLEEVAEVFQQEVWHSLPDLYFGDEDPGRGIYGDVGRMLTFYKSNIEPFPAFAVPRPLLPELLGKVNEKLRQLVGNSGTNINIILAILSFFYARDGAEMQSFYAFLKRAMDENLLSPDSMRAVFALKPGEDFDKDVFTERKKGQVIDRAQLQIAIEGFLSNVEQQLVQGQAEILAANLASKMPALSTEQVAGVLVQGMQLGFLSLGAIQEQDKEEGWPCRFCGADAAIIVEKNITAGFDAGRFYNQSPKQQPFEEVLCGRCGISSYLITKLLGMHSARPQPKGKDFPVPRQYNLLFHYGHHDGAEIRRLAAMIDDLFDLIGSFRQRAQEEKQFFSVEYIREEVAKRAAERQAAGEAPSSEEEAFAALIADDAMAPGLETLGQMRTDVQAQVLPLGVGHYRLLAFVLPQLQPGSKEGLDFVQRRFSRSRLAAFTLLALLRKLCGCDGPYYFQSVPTLAPGGFDANTFYVQGKAENADEALRRYSAIVNFARRVAKYREGHSLLADWILLAERLEEDPVGMFSEILRDSPLRGGDDLREARYRRLSSEFIKGTGVIDGSQYLKLIEQLKSL
;
A
#
# COMPACT_ATOMS: atom_id res chain seq x y z
N MET A 1 -19.01 31.46 -11.15
CA MET A 1 -18.37 30.31 -11.80
C MET A 1 -18.04 29.19 -10.78
N SER A 2 -18.92 28.82 -9.84
CA SER A 2 -18.55 27.86 -8.77
C SER A 2 -19.55 26.73 -8.46
N ASN A 3 -20.57 26.46 -9.29
CA ASN A 3 -21.60 25.45 -8.97
C ASN A 3 -21.33 24.00 -9.43
N LYS A 4 -20.17 23.69 -10.04
CA LYS A 4 -19.88 22.31 -10.53
C LYS A 4 -19.05 21.44 -9.57
N ALA A 5 -18.23 22.03 -8.69
CA ALA A 5 -17.23 21.29 -7.90
C ALA A 5 -17.82 20.28 -6.90
N PHE A 6 -19.09 20.42 -6.50
CA PHE A 6 -19.79 19.52 -5.58
C PHE A 6 -21.07 18.93 -6.19
N ALA A 7 -21.18 18.92 -7.52
CA ALA A 7 -22.35 18.36 -8.20
C ALA A 7 -22.57 16.87 -7.85
N PHE A 8 -21.48 16.11 -7.63
CA PHE A 8 -21.56 14.71 -7.20
C PHE A 8 -22.20 14.57 -5.81
N VAL A 9 -21.95 15.50 -4.88
CA VAL A 9 -22.59 15.51 -3.55
C VAL A 9 -24.07 15.82 -3.68
N ALA A 10 -24.42 16.82 -4.48
CA ALA A 10 -25.82 17.16 -4.73
C ALA A 10 -26.59 15.99 -5.35
N GLN A 11 -25.97 15.30 -6.30
CA GLN A 11 -26.53 14.09 -6.91
C GLN A 11 -26.70 12.98 -5.86
N ALA A 12 -25.65 12.65 -5.10
CA ALA A 12 -25.69 11.61 -4.07
C ALA A 12 -26.76 11.89 -3.00
N ALA A 13 -26.91 13.16 -2.59
CA ALA A 13 -27.94 13.60 -1.65
C ALA A 13 -29.35 13.41 -2.23
N ASN A 14 -29.59 13.85 -3.47
CA ASN A 14 -30.88 13.71 -4.13
C ASN A 14 -31.27 12.24 -4.33
N GLU A 15 -30.33 11.39 -4.78
CA GLU A 15 -30.54 9.95 -4.94
C GLU A 15 -30.86 9.28 -3.59
N THR A 16 -30.16 9.67 -2.53
CA THR A 16 -30.39 9.14 -1.18
C THR A 16 -31.76 9.57 -0.64
N LEU A 17 -32.12 10.85 -0.75
CA LEU A 17 -33.43 11.34 -0.36
C LEU A 17 -34.56 10.66 -1.14
N ALA A 18 -34.37 10.44 -2.45
CA ALA A 18 -35.32 9.70 -3.28
C ALA A 18 -35.48 8.25 -2.79
N ARG A 19 -34.37 7.53 -2.54
CA ARG A 19 -34.40 6.17 -1.99
C ARG A 19 -35.10 6.09 -0.63
N TRP A 20 -35.04 7.14 0.18
CA TRP A 20 -35.73 7.20 1.47
C TRP A 20 -37.16 7.73 1.39
N GLY A 21 -37.67 8.06 0.20
CA GLY A 21 -39.01 8.64 0.05
C GLY A 21 -39.13 10.05 0.61
N LYS A 22 -38.01 10.78 0.69
CA LYS A 22 -37.90 12.16 1.21
C LYS A 22 -37.50 13.17 0.13
N ALA A 23 -37.67 12.82 -1.14
CA ALA A 23 -37.43 13.74 -2.26
C ALA A 23 -38.22 15.04 -2.09
N GLY A 24 -37.58 16.19 -2.35
CA GLY A 24 -38.18 17.51 -2.24
C GLY A 24 -38.23 18.10 -0.83
N THR A 25 -37.78 17.38 0.20
CA THR A 25 -37.70 17.90 1.58
C THR A 25 -36.63 18.99 1.72
N ILE A 26 -35.49 18.75 1.06
CA ILE A 26 -34.38 19.67 0.92
C ILE A 26 -33.72 19.43 -0.45
N GLY A 27 -33.19 20.47 -1.07
CA GLY A 27 -32.43 20.35 -2.31
C GLY A 27 -31.02 19.84 -2.05
N GLY A 28 -30.55 18.90 -2.90
CA GLY A 28 -29.17 18.41 -2.82
C GLY A 28 -28.11 19.50 -3.00
N ASP A 29 -28.45 20.61 -3.65
CA ASP A 29 -27.60 21.80 -3.77
C ASP A 29 -27.33 22.47 -2.42
N ILE A 30 -28.33 22.52 -1.53
CA ILE A 30 -28.16 23.04 -0.15
C ILE A 30 -27.20 22.13 0.63
N ILE A 31 -27.41 20.80 0.54
CA ILE A 31 -26.52 19.82 1.18
C ILE A 31 -25.09 19.93 0.64
N ALA A 32 -24.92 20.07 -0.68
CA ALA A 32 -23.62 20.26 -1.29
C ALA A 32 -22.92 21.54 -0.82
N SER A 33 -23.65 22.64 -0.64
CA SER A 33 -23.11 23.88 -0.06
C SER A 33 -22.61 23.66 1.37
N LEU A 34 -23.40 22.98 2.22
CA LEU A 34 -23.01 22.69 3.60
C LEU A 34 -21.73 21.85 3.67
N VAL A 35 -21.58 20.86 2.79
CA VAL A 35 -20.34 20.05 2.67
C VAL A 35 -19.17 20.91 2.22
N ALA A 36 -19.36 21.77 1.22
CA ALA A 36 -18.33 22.67 0.72
C ALA A 36 -17.87 23.70 1.77
N ASP A 37 -18.78 24.15 2.63
CA ASP A 37 -18.52 25.07 3.74
C ASP A 37 -17.88 24.36 4.96
N GLY A 38 -17.76 23.03 4.91
CA GLY A 38 -17.17 22.23 5.98
C GLY A 38 -18.06 22.10 7.22
N ALA A 39 -19.38 22.17 7.05
CA ALA A 39 -20.34 22.13 8.14
C ALA A 39 -20.18 20.85 8.97
N ALA A 40 -19.93 21.00 10.27
CA ALA A 40 -19.79 19.86 11.16
C ALA A 40 -21.14 19.14 11.38
N TYR A 41 -22.21 19.92 11.59
CA TYR A 41 -23.56 19.42 11.82
C TYR A 41 -24.61 20.38 11.27
N TRP A 42 -25.68 19.83 10.71
CA TRP A 42 -26.89 20.57 10.32
C TRP A 42 -28.09 19.64 10.48
N GLU A 43 -29.25 20.17 10.88
CA GLU A 43 -30.47 19.39 11.12
C GLU A 43 -31.74 20.13 10.67
N GLN A 44 -32.72 19.36 10.19
CA GLN A 44 -34.08 19.81 9.92
C GLN A 44 -35.11 18.79 10.43
N SER A 45 -35.98 19.22 11.35
CA SER A 45 -37.08 18.40 11.85
C SER A 45 -38.16 18.18 10.78
N LEU A 46 -38.74 16.99 10.77
CA LEU A 46 -39.82 16.57 9.87
C LEU A 46 -41.16 16.47 10.61
N PRO A 47 -42.31 16.55 9.89
CA PRO A 47 -43.64 16.47 10.50
C PRO A 47 -43.94 15.15 11.24
N ASP A 48 -43.24 14.06 10.90
CA ASP A 48 -43.39 12.74 11.50
C ASP A 48 -42.58 12.57 12.81
N GLY A 49 -41.97 13.66 13.31
CA GLY A 49 -41.14 13.69 14.50
C GLY A 49 -39.73 13.11 14.31
N SER A 50 -39.37 12.67 13.09
CA SER A 50 -37.98 12.39 12.73
C SER A 50 -37.28 13.67 12.27
N HIS A 51 -35.97 13.60 12.01
CA HIS A 51 -35.21 14.68 11.43
C HIS A 51 -34.28 14.17 10.33
N LEU A 52 -33.93 15.08 9.43
CA LEU A 52 -32.81 14.91 8.51
C LEU A 52 -31.62 15.66 9.09
N ALA A 53 -30.44 15.04 9.08
CA ALA A 53 -29.21 15.70 9.49
C ALA A 53 -28.07 15.48 8.49
N LEU A 54 -27.22 16.49 8.34
CA LEU A 54 -25.88 16.34 7.79
C LEU A 54 -24.93 16.21 8.98
N ILE A 55 -24.19 15.11 9.04
CA ILE A 55 -23.26 14.80 10.14
C ILE A 55 -21.87 14.63 9.54
N ARG A 56 -20.87 15.35 10.07
CA ARG A 56 -19.46 15.15 9.73
C ARG A 56 -18.79 14.25 10.77
N LEU A 57 -18.13 13.19 10.33
CA LEU A 57 -17.13 12.48 11.12
C LEU A 57 -15.75 13.00 10.73
N PHE A 58 -15.08 13.69 11.66
CA PHE A 58 -13.69 14.11 11.52
C PHE A 58 -12.77 13.14 12.29
N SER A 59 -11.73 12.64 11.62
CA SER A 59 -10.71 11.78 12.20
C SER A 59 -9.33 12.16 11.65
N PRO A 60 -8.38 12.61 12.49
CA PRO A 60 -7.11 13.15 12.01
C PRO A 60 -6.22 12.09 11.36
N VAL A 61 -5.48 12.49 10.33
CA VAL A 61 -4.53 11.64 9.61
C VAL A 61 -3.09 12.08 9.84
N VAL A 62 -2.26 11.15 10.31
CA VAL A 62 -0.83 11.38 10.53
C VAL A 62 -0.07 11.17 9.22
N ARG A 63 0.58 12.21 8.68
CA ARG A 63 1.34 12.17 7.42
C ARG A 63 2.76 11.61 7.56
N ARG A 64 3.01 10.70 8.50
CA ARG A 64 4.27 9.96 8.64
C ARG A 64 4.17 8.68 7.81
N GLU A 65 5.19 8.34 7.02
CA GLU A 65 5.15 7.20 6.09
C GLU A 65 4.78 5.89 6.80
N GLU A 66 5.28 5.71 8.02
CA GLU A 66 5.13 4.53 8.87
C GLU A 66 3.68 4.24 9.29
N VAL A 67 2.81 5.25 9.28
CA VAL A 67 1.42 5.14 9.77
C VAL A 67 0.38 5.75 8.84
N PHE A 68 0.78 6.48 7.78
CA PHE A 68 -0.14 7.26 6.95
C PHE A 68 -1.20 6.39 6.29
N LEU A 69 -0.80 5.35 5.55
CA LEU A 69 -1.76 4.44 4.92
C LEU A 69 -2.65 3.77 5.98
N GLY A 70 -2.09 3.37 7.11
CA GLY A 70 -2.83 2.73 8.20
C GLY A 70 -3.86 3.65 8.86
N ASN A 71 -3.57 4.95 8.97
CA ASN A 71 -4.54 5.95 9.42
C ASN A 71 -5.69 6.07 8.41
N VAL A 72 -5.38 6.04 7.11
CA VAL A 72 -6.40 6.05 6.04
C VAL A 72 -7.30 4.81 6.13
N LEU A 73 -6.72 3.61 6.33
CA LEU A 73 -7.49 2.37 6.51
C LEU A 73 -8.34 2.41 7.78
N LEU A 74 -7.79 2.90 8.89
CA LEU A 74 -8.51 3.06 10.16
C LEU A 74 -9.69 4.02 10.00
N ASN A 75 -9.49 5.16 9.33
CA ASN A 75 -10.55 6.14 9.11
C ASN A 75 -11.68 5.59 8.24
N ASP A 76 -11.35 4.81 7.21
CA ASP A 76 -12.34 4.13 6.39
C ASP A 76 -13.13 3.07 7.19
N PHE A 77 -12.46 2.28 8.04
CA PHE A 77 -13.13 1.37 8.97
C PHE A 77 -14.09 2.11 9.90
N LEU A 78 -13.62 3.20 10.55
CA LEU A 78 -14.43 4.01 11.46
C LEU A 78 -15.64 4.62 10.75
N SER A 79 -15.46 5.10 9.52
CA SER A 79 -16.54 5.61 8.68
C SER A 79 -17.62 4.55 8.44
N LYS A 80 -17.21 3.34 8.03
CA LYS A 80 -18.13 2.23 7.74
C LYS A 80 -18.76 1.68 9.02
N ALA A 81 -18.06 1.70 10.14
CA ALA A 81 -18.58 1.33 11.45
C ALA A 81 -19.73 2.27 11.90
N LEU A 82 -19.61 3.58 11.66
CA LEU A 82 -20.68 4.53 12.00
C LEU A 82 -21.99 4.22 11.27
N ILE A 83 -21.93 3.91 9.97
CA ILE A 83 -23.12 3.52 9.19
C ILE A 83 -23.76 2.25 9.78
N ARG A 84 -22.94 1.22 10.04
CA ARG A 84 -23.41 -0.05 10.63
C ARG A 84 -24.05 0.16 12.00
N ALA A 85 -23.44 0.99 12.85
CA ALA A 85 -23.95 1.28 14.19
C ALA A 85 -25.38 1.84 14.15
N VAL A 86 -25.62 2.80 13.25
CA VAL A 86 -26.93 3.44 13.08
C VAL A 86 -27.97 2.46 12.54
N GLU A 87 -27.62 1.70 11.51
CA GLU A 87 -28.56 0.80 10.82
C GLU A 87 -28.88 -0.46 11.65
N GLN A 88 -27.87 -1.11 12.24
CA GLN A 88 -28.06 -2.36 13.00
C GLN A 88 -28.75 -2.14 14.34
N LYS A 89 -28.57 -0.98 14.98
CA LYS A 89 -29.27 -0.62 16.23
C LYS A 89 -30.62 0.04 15.97
N GLY A 90 -31.02 0.20 14.71
CA GLY A 90 -32.33 0.73 14.34
C GLY A 90 -32.53 2.21 14.71
N LEU A 91 -31.45 3.00 14.82
CA LEU A 91 -31.54 4.42 15.14
C LEU A 91 -32.05 5.26 13.97
N GLY A 92 -31.85 4.78 12.75
CA GLY A 92 -32.28 5.44 11.53
C GLY A 92 -31.62 4.85 10.29
N ARG A 93 -31.50 5.69 9.26
CA ARG A 93 -30.77 5.40 8.02
C ARG A 93 -29.63 6.39 7.88
N MET A 94 -28.50 5.92 7.39
CA MET A 94 -27.32 6.77 7.18
C MET A 94 -26.67 6.45 5.84
N ALA A 95 -26.28 7.50 5.11
CA ALA A 95 -25.58 7.35 3.85
C ALA A 95 -24.41 8.33 3.79
N LEU A 96 -23.20 7.82 3.50
CA LEU A 96 -22.06 8.66 3.17
C LEU A 96 -22.32 9.36 1.83
N LEU A 97 -22.15 10.68 1.81
CA LEU A 97 -22.29 11.51 0.61
C LEU A 97 -20.93 11.79 -0.04
N ALA A 98 -19.92 12.06 0.79
CA ALA A 98 -18.58 12.39 0.36
C ALA A 98 -17.60 12.18 1.51
N ASN A 99 -16.35 11.89 1.17
CA ASN A 99 -15.25 11.89 2.11
C ASN A 99 -13.96 12.36 1.47
N ASP A 100 -13.05 12.94 2.26
CA ASP A 100 -11.62 12.93 1.96
C ASP A 100 -10.90 11.91 2.87
N LEU A 101 -9.67 12.17 3.31
CA LEU A 101 -8.96 11.28 4.23
C LEU A 101 -9.31 11.52 5.70
N GLU A 102 -9.80 12.70 6.06
CA GLU A 102 -10.06 13.12 7.45
C GLU A 102 -11.54 13.38 7.72
N ASN A 103 -12.28 13.85 6.72
CA ASN A 103 -13.67 14.28 6.84
C ASN A 103 -14.58 13.34 6.05
N TYR A 104 -15.61 12.83 6.71
CA TYR A 104 -16.65 11.99 6.12
C TYR A 104 -18.01 12.64 6.39
N TYR A 105 -18.77 12.93 5.35
CA TYR A 105 -20.06 13.61 5.44
C TYR A 105 -21.20 12.64 5.18
N TYR A 106 -22.11 12.54 6.13
CA TYR A 106 -23.25 11.63 6.08
C TYR A 106 -24.56 12.41 6.03
N LEU A 107 -25.47 11.97 5.19
CA LEU A 107 -26.89 12.25 5.39
C LEU A 107 -27.45 11.22 6.36
N TYR A 108 -28.24 11.67 7.32
CA TYR A 108 -28.93 10.84 8.31
C TYR A 108 -30.43 11.14 8.29
N HIS A 109 -31.23 10.08 8.46
CA HIS A 109 -32.67 10.16 8.66
C HIS A 109 -33.08 9.27 9.83
N GLY A 110 -33.56 9.86 10.92
CA GLY A 110 -33.96 9.10 12.10
C GLY A 110 -34.54 9.97 13.20
N ARG A 111 -34.73 9.39 14.38
CA ARG A 111 -35.23 10.08 15.58
C ARG A 111 -34.18 10.22 16.67
N ALA A 112 -33.14 9.41 16.62
CA ALA A 112 -32.09 9.42 17.63
C ALA A 112 -31.28 10.71 17.56
N VAL A 113 -30.91 11.25 18.71
CA VAL A 113 -30.03 12.43 18.83
C VAL A 113 -28.57 12.03 18.59
N LEU A 114 -27.71 13.02 18.36
CA LEU A 114 -26.31 12.79 18.00
C LEU A 114 -25.52 12.03 19.09
N GLU A 115 -25.87 12.24 20.36
CA GLU A 115 -25.29 11.54 21.51
C GLU A 115 -25.60 10.05 21.50
N GLU A 116 -26.85 9.67 21.18
CA GLU A 116 -27.26 8.26 21.04
C GLU A 116 -26.51 7.59 19.88
N VAL A 117 -26.34 8.32 18.76
CA VAL A 117 -25.54 7.85 17.62
C VAL A 117 -24.07 7.66 18.02
N ALA A 118 -23.50 8.59 18.80
CA ALA A 118 -22.12 8.50 19.27
C ALA A 118 -21.90 7.29 20.21
N GLU A 119 -22.85 7.01 21.11
CA GLU A 119 -22.78 5.87 22.01
C GLU A 119 -22.79 4.54 21.25
N VAL A 120 -23.74 4.34 20.33
CA VAL A 120 -23.78 3.10 19.54
C VAL A 120 -22.59 2.97 18.60
N PHE A 121 -22.03 4.08 18.12
CA PHE A 121 -20.83 4.08 17.30
C PHE A 121 -19.63 3.57 18.09
N GLN A 122 -19.42 4.05 19.33
CA GLN A 122 -18.34 3.56 20.18
C GLN A 122 -18.50 2.06 20.51
N GLN A 123 -19.74 1.63 20.76
CA GLN A 123 -20.04 0.21 20.94
C GLN A 123 -19.71 -0.59 19.68
N GLU A 124 -20.11 -0.16 18.48
CA GLU A 124 -19.82 -0.88 17.24
C GLU A 124 -18.31 -0.98 16.97
N VAL A 125 -17.54 0.09 17.23
CA VAL A 125 -16.07 0.05 17.15
C VAL A 125 -15.50 -1.00 18.09
N TRP A 126 -15.96 -1.02 19.35
CA TRP A 126 -15.54 -2.00 20.35
C TRP A 126 -15.84 -3.44 19.92
N HIS A 127 -17.06 -3.74 19.48
CA HIS A 127 -17.46 -5.08 19.06
C HIS A 127 -16.75 -5.54 17.77
N SER A 128 -16.38 -4.60 16.88
CA SER A 128 -15.67 -4.91 15.64
C SER A 128 -14.14 -4.99 15.78
N LEU A 129 -13.57 -4.73 16.96
CA LEU A 129 -12.11 -4.76 17.16
C LEU A 129 -11.45 -6.10 16.75
N PRO A 130 -11.98 -7.28 17.16
CA PRO A 130 -11.37 -8.55 16.75
C PRO A 130 -11.32 -8.71 15.23
N ASP A 131 -12.36 -8.30 14.52
CA ASP A 131 -12.43 -8.38 13.06
C ASP A 131 -11.46 -7.39 12.39
N LEU A 132 -11.30 -6.18 12.94
CA LEU A 132 -10.32 -5.22 12.42
C LEU A 132 -8.90 -5.80 12.45
N TYR A 133 -8.51 -6.43 13.57
CA TYR A 133 -7.22 -7.09 13.70
C TYR A 133 -7.15 -8.36 12.83
N PHE A 134 -8.09 -9.29 12.99
CA PHE A 134 -7.92 -10.68 12.52
C PHE A 134 -8.91 -11.16 11.48
N GLY A 135 -9.96 -10.39 11.22
CA GLY A 135 -10.97 -10.72 10.22
C GLY A 135 -10.38 -10.77 8.81
N ASP A 136 -11.01 -11.59 7.98
CA ASP A 136 -10.72 -11.69 6.56
C ASP A 136 -11.00 -10.36 5.85
N GLU A 137 -10.44 -10.20 4.65
CA GLU A 137 -10.61 -8.97 3.87
C GLU A 137 -12.09 -8.73 3.54
N ASP A 138 -12.63 -7.63 4.06
CA ASP A 138 -13.98 -7.15 3.84
C ASP A 138 -13.94 -5.63 3.61
N PRO A 139 -13.72 -5.18 2.36
CA PRO A 139 -13.71 -3.77 2.02
C PRO A 139 -15.06 -3.09 2.31
N GLY A 140 -16.17 -3.83 2.39
CA GLY A 140 -17.47 -3.29 2.77
C GLY A 140 -17.54 -2.86 4.23
N ARG A 141 -16.75 -3.52 5.10
CA ARG A 141 -16.59 -3.14 6.52
C ARG A 141 -15.38 -2.24 6.78
N GLY A 142 -14.53 -2.01 5.78
CA GLY A 142 -13.27 -1.27 5.92
C GLY A 142 -12.14 -2.14 6.50
N ILE A 143 -12.25 -3.46 6.37
CA ILE A 143 -11.24 -4.41 6.82
C ILE A 143 -10.41 -4.83 5.61
N TYR A 144 -9.11 -4.56 5.66
CA TYR A 144 -8.20 -4.78 4.54
C TYR A 144 -7.05 -5.70 4.91
N GLY A 145 -6.58 -6.47 3.92
CA GLY A 145 -5.42 -7.35 4.08
C GLY A 145 -5.70 -8.64 4.84
N ASP A 146 -4.67 -9.47 4.91
CA ASP A 146 -4.72 -10.81 5.52
C ASP A 146 -3.59 -10.96 6.55
N VAL A 147 -3.91 -11.51 7.72
CA VAL A 147 -2.92 -11.76 8.78
C VAL A 147 -1.82 -12.70 8.28
N GLY A 148 -2.14 -13.64 7.39
CA GLY A 148 -1.18 -14.54 6.77
C GLY A 148 -0.06 -13.82 5.99
N ARG A 149 -0.32 -12.63 5.42
CA ARG A 149 0.72 -11.79 4.76
C ARG A 149 1.76 -11.26 5.74
N MET A 150 1.38 -11.14 7.01
CA MET A 150 2.25 -10.72 8.10
C MET A 150 3.19 -11.87 8.52
N LEU A 151 2.81 -13.12 8.29
CA LEU A 151 3.49 -14.33 8.76
C LEU A 151 4.46 -14.93 7.73
N THR A 152 5.26 -14.08 7.06
CA THR A 152 6.11 -14.51 5.92
C THR A 152 7.60 -14.23 6.16
N PHE A 153 7.99 -13.89 7.38
CA PHE A 153 9.37 -13.58 7.76
C PHE A 153 10.18 -14.87 8.04
N TYR A 154 11.48 -14.87 7.75
CA TYR A 154 12.37 -16.06 7.88
C TYR A 154 13.42 -15.91 8.99
N LYS A 155 13.37 -14.83 9.77
CA LYS A 155 14.21 -14.57 10.93
C LYS A 155 13.34 -14.04 12.05
N SER A 156 13.42 -14.63 13.23
CA SER A 156 12.66 -14.25 14.43
C SER A 156 13.31 -13.12 15.22
N ASN A 157 14.59 -12.83 14.98
CA ASN A 157 15.26 -11.62 15.49
C ASN A 157 14.86 -10.36 14.72
N ILE A 158 13.96 -10.49 13.76
CA ILE A 158 13.21 -9.38 13.19
C ILE A 158 12.05 -9.11 14.19
N GLU A 159 12.37 -8.40 15.27
CA GLU A 159 11.40 -7.76 16.18
C GLU A 159 10.47 -6.66 15.57
N PRO A 160 10.67 -6.10 14.36
CA PRO A 160 9.79 -5.04 13.86
C PRO A 160 8.41 -5.51 13.36
N PHE A 161 7.79 -6.46 14.08
CA PHE A 161 6.45 -6.93 13.80
C PHE A 161 5.43 -6.16 14.67
N PRO A 162 4.36 -5.56 14.11
CA PRO A 162 3.39 -4.80 14.88
C PRO A 162 2.41 -5.67 15.70
N ALA A 163 2.68 -6.98 15.93
CA ALA A 163 1.87 -7.78 16.87
C ALA A 163 1.82 -7.15 18.26
N PHE A 164 2.86 -6.41 18.67
CA PHE A 164 2.86 -5.71 19.94
C PHE A 164 1.85 -4.56 20.01
N ALA A 165 1.25 -4.14 18.88
CA ALA A 165 0.11 -3.22 18.89
C ALA A 165 -1.22 -3.90 19.20
N VAL A 166 -1.28 -5.24 19.11
CA VAL A 166 -2.49 -6.01 19.44
C VAL A 166 -2.72 -5.96 20.95
N PRO A 167 -3.94 -5.62 21.41
CA PRO A 167 -4.31 -5.64 22.83
C PRO A 167 -4.16 -7.02 23.46
N ARG A 168 -3.63 -7.09 24.70
CA ARG A 168 -3.41 -8.36 25.40
C ARG A 168 -4.64 -9.28 25.48
N PRO A 169 -5.88 -8.78 25.69
CA PRO A 169 -7.08 -9.63 25.68
C PRO A 169 -7.33 -10.36 24.36
N LEU A 170 -6.76 -9.88 23.25
CA LEU A 170 -6.88 -10.46 21.91
C LEU A 170 -5.74 -11.44 21.55
N LEU A 171 -4.87 -11.77 22.52
CA LEU A 171 -3.80 -12.74 22.34
C LEU A 171 -4.30 -14.14 21.92
N PRO A 172 -5.37 -14.70 22.52
CA PRO A 172 -5.87 -16.01 22.10
C PRO A 172 -6.27 -16.07 20.62
N GLU A 173 -6.97 -15.05 20.12
CA GLU A 173 -7.39 -14.94 18.72
C GLU A 173 -6.20 -14.80 17.78
N LEU A 174 -5.19 -14.00 18.17
CA LEU A 174 -3.94 -13.89 17.42
C LEU A 174 -3.25 -15.26 17.29
N LEU A 175 -3.11 -16.00 18.40
CA LEU A 175 -2.50 -17.33 18.39
C LEU A 175 -3.32 -18.33 17.56
N GLY A 176 -4.65 -18.22 17.58
CA GLY A 176 -5.53 -18.99 16.69
C GLY A 176 -5.21 -18.76 15.20
N LYS A 177 -5.10 -17.50 14.77
CA LYS A 177 -4.72 -17.17 13.38
C LYS A 177 -3.30 -17.61 13.02
N VAL A 178 -2.37 -17.54 13.97
CA VAL A 178 -1.01 -18.05 13.80
C VAL A 178 -1.01 -19.57 13.61
N ASN A 179 -1.80 -20.31 14.41
CA ASN A 179 -1.95 -21.76 14.29
C ASN A 179 -2.52 -22.15 12.92
N GLU A 180 -3.61 -21.49 12.47
CA GLU A 180 -4.20 -21.69 11.14
C GLU A 180 -3.14 -21.52 10.04
N LYS A 181 -2.34 -20.45 10.11
CA LYS A 181 -1.30 -20.19 9.10
C LYS A 181 -0.16 -21.20 9.16
N LEU A 182 0.29 -21.61 10.35
CA LEU A 182 1.32 -22.63 10.51
C LEU A 182 0.92 -23.95 9.85
N ARG A 183 -0.34 -24.38 9.99
CA ARG A 183 -0.85 -25.57 9.29
C ARG A 183 -0.73 -25.45 7.77
N GLN A 184 -1.17 -24.33 7.21
CA GLN A 184 -1.05 -24.07 5.77
C GLN A 184 0.41 -24.09 5.30
N LEU A 185 1.30 -23.43 6.05
CA LEU A 185 2.71 -23.30 5.70
C LEU A 185 3.45 -24.65 5.73
N VAL A 186 3.18 -25.48 6.74
CA VAL A 186 3.82 -26.79 6.87
C VAL A 186 3.27 -27.80 5.86
N GLY A 187 1.98 -27.70 5.51
CA GLY A 187 1.37 -28.52 4.45
C GLY A 187 1.88 -28.20 3.03
N ASN A 188 2.47 -27.03 2.80
CA ASN A 188 3.06 -26.66 1.53
C ASN A 188 4.55 -27.03 1.48
N SER A 189 4.89 -28.04 0.65
CA SER A 189 6.27 -28.53 0.50
C SER A 189 7.26 -27.48 -0.02
N GLY A 190 6.78 -26.44 -0.70
CA GLY A 190 7.59 -25.31 -1.19
C GLY A 190 7.98 -24.30 -0.11
N THR A 191 7.37 -24.35 1.08
CA THR A 191 7.63 -23.36 2.14
C THR A 191 9.04 -23.50 2.71
N ASN A 192 9.78 -22.40 2.78
CA ASN A 192 11.09 -22.36 3.45
C ASN A 192 10.92 -22.64 4.95
N ILE A 193 11.60 -23.65 5.49
CA ILE A 193 11.49 -24.01 6.90
C ILE A 193 11.83 -22.89 7.87
N ASN A 194 12.73 -21.97 7.49
CA ASN A 194 13.08 -20.84 8.35
C ASN A 194 11.85 -19.95 8.63
N ILE A 195 10.85 -19.92 7.75
CA ILE A 195 9.59 -19.19 8.00
C ILE A 195 8.82 -19.87 9.14
N ILE A 196 8.64 -21.19 9.05
CA ILE A 196 7.94 -21.99 10.08
C ILE A 196 8.63 -21.82 11.44
N LEU A 197 9.96 -21.99 11.49
CA LEU A 197 10.74 -21.84 12.73
C LEU A 197 10.73 -20.41 13.26
N ALA A 198 10.72 -19.40 12.38
CA ALA A 198 10.65 -18.00 12.79
C ALA A 198 9.30 -17.66 13.42
N ILE A 199 8.20 -18.12 12.84
CA ILE A 199 6.86 -17.93 13.42
C ILE A 199 6.78 -18.62 14.79
N LEU A 200 7.19 -19.89 14.88
CA LEU A 200 7.14 -20.63 16.15
C LEU A 200 7.94 -19.94 17.26
N SER A 201 9.19 -19.60 16.98
CA SER A 201 10.05 -18.92 17.96
C SER A 201 9.58 -17.48 18.26
N PHE A 202 8.95 -16.77 17.32
CA PHE A 202 8.45 -15.42 17.59
C PHE A 202 7.23 -15.44 18.52
N PHE A 203 6.23 -16.27 18.20
CA PHE A 203 4.94 -16.25 18.90
C PHE A 203 4.91 -17.09 20.19
N TYR A 204 5.72 -18.14 20.30
CA TYR A 204 5.69 -19.07 21.45
C TYR A 204 6.99 -19.09 22.27
N ALA A 205 7.91 -18.15 22.04
CA ALA A 205 9.08 -18.03 22.91
C ALA A 205 8.70 -17.55 24.30
N ARG A 206 9.40 -18.07 25.31
CA ARG A 206 9.24 -17.61 26.69
C ARG A 206 9.93 -16.26 26.93
N ASP A 207 11.05 -16.01 26.24
CA ASP A 207 11.85 -14.79 26.38
C ASP A 207 12.51 -14.35 25.06
N GLY A 208 13.22 -13.22 25.11
CA GLY A 208 13.92 -12.67 23.95
C GLY A 208 15.09 -13.54 23.45
N ALA A 209 15.70 -14.37 24.29
CA ALA A 209 16.80 -15.24 23.89
C ALA A 209 16.30 -16.43 23.06
N GLU A 210 15.20 -17.05 23.48
CA GLU A 210 14.49 -18.07 22.71
C GLU A 210 13.96 -17.52 21.39
N MET A 211 13.37 -16.32 21.44
CA MET A 211 12.87 -15.64 20.25
C MET A 211 13.99 -15.45 19.22
N GLN A 212 15.22 -15.13 19.62
CA GLN A 212 16.35 -14.92 18.70
C GLN A 212 17.03 -16.21 18.21
N SER A 213 16.71 -17.37 18.77
CA SER A 213 17.41 -18.63 18.52
C SER A 213 16.44 -19.80 18.33
N PHE A 214 16.25 -20.20 17.06
CA PHE A 214 15.42 -21.36 16.70
C PHE A 214 15.78 -22.62 17.49
N TYR A 215 17.08 -22.88 17.66
CA TYR A 215 17.56 -24.02 18.44
C TYR A 215 17.16 -23.93 19.91
N ALA A 216 17.32 -22.76 20.54
CA ALA A 216 16.98 -22.59 21.96
C ALA A 216 15.48 -22.81 22.20
N PHE A 217 14.64 -22.24 21.32
CA PHE A 217 13.21 -22.47 21.35
C PHE A 217 12.86 -23.96 21.19
N LEU A 218 13.38 -24.63 20.16
CA LEU A 218 13.08 -26.05 19.90
C LEU A 218 13.54 -26.95 21.03
N LYS A 219 14.73 -26.71 21.59
CA LYS A 219 15.26 -27.49 22.70
C LYS A 219 14.36 -27.41 23.92
N ARG A 220 14.01 -26.19 24.36
CA ARG A 220 13.07 -26.00 25.47
C ARG A 220 11.71 -26.63 25.17
N ALA A 221 11.17 -26.40 23.97
CA ALA A 221 9.88 -26.96 23.60
C ALA A 221 9.86 -28.51 23.66
N MET A 222 10.99 -29.16 23.35
CA MET A 222 11.14 -30.61 23.55
C MET A 222 11.29 -30.98 25.02
N ASP A 223 12.14 -30.29 25.78
CA ASP A 223 12.39 -30.56 27.20
C ASP A 223 11.12 -30.40 28.05
N GLU A 224 10.25 -29.46 27.69
CA GLU A 224 8.95 -29.20 28.33
C GLU A 224 7.79 -29.99 27.70
N ASN A 225 8.06 -30.91 26.77
CA ASN A 225 7.06 -31.72 26.04
C ASN A 225 5.97 -30.92 25.31
N LEU A 226 6.24 -29.67 24.93
CA LEU A 226 5.39 -28.92 24.01
C LEU A 226 5.51 -29.48 22.59
N LEU A 227 6.73 -29.86 22.19
CA LEU A 227 7.03 -30.62 20.98
C LEU A 227 7.52 -32.02 21.39
N SER A 228 7.03 -33.06 20.70
CA SER A 228 7.50 -34.43 20.93
C SER A 228 9.00 -34.54 20.60
N PRO A 229 9.87 -34.93 21.56
CA PRO A 229 11.30 -35.11 21.30
C PRO A 229 11.55 -36.15 20.20
N ASP A 230 10.82 -37.28 20.22
CA ASP A 230 10.95 -38.34 19.23
C ASP A 230 10.59 -37.85 17.82
N SER A 231 9.51 -37.09 17.69
CA SER A 231 9.08 -36.52 16.41
C SER A 231 10.13 -35.54 15.88
N MET A 232 10.66 -34.66 16.74
CA MET A 232 11.69 -33.69 16.34
C MET A 232 13.04 -34.35 16.01
N ARG A 233 13.41 -35.44 16.68
CA ARG A 233 14.59 -36.24 16.30
C ARG A 233 14.43 -36.83 14.89
N ALA A 234 13.23 -37.27 14.53
CA ALA A 234 12.93 -37.76 13.18
C ALA A 234 12.98 -36.63 12.13
N VAL A 235 12.44 -35.45 12.44
CA VAL A 235 12.50 -34.25 11.57
C VAL A 235 13.93 -33.93 11.13
N PHE A 236 14.88 -33.99 12.06
CA PHE A 236 16.29 -33.66 11.81
C PHE A 236 17.16 -34.87 11.43
N ALA A 237 16.55 -36.05 11.20
CA ALA A 237 17.22 -37.30 10.87
C ALA A 237 18.39 -37.64 11.82
N LEU A 238 18.15 -37.48 13.12
CA LEU A 238 19.12 -37.82 14.16
C LEU A 238 19.26 -39.33 14.31
N LYS A 239 20.51 -39.80 14.43
CA LYS A 239 20.79 -41.21 14.69
C LYS A 239 20.41 -41.59 16.13
N PRO A 240 20.17 -42.88 16.40
CA PRO A 240 20.03 -43.37 17.77
C PRO A 240 21.25 -42.97 18.61
N GLY A 241 21.03 -42.29 19.74
CA GLY A 241 22.09 -41.81 20.64
C GLY A 241 22.80 -40.52 20.21
N GLU A 242 22.45 -39.91 19.06
CA GLU A 242 22.95 -38.58 18.66
C GLU A 242 22.21 -37.48 19.45
N ASP A 243 22.93 -36.52 20.03
CA ASP A 243 22.34 -35.42 20.77
C ASP A 243 21.86 -34.30 19.82
N PHE A 244 20.72 -33.69 20.16
CA PHE A 244 20.26 -32.49 19.46
C PHE A 244 20.94 -31.26 20.06
N ASP A 245 22.13 -30.95 19.56
CA ASP A 245 22.88 -29.74 19.90
C ASP A 245 22.81 -28.66 18.80
N LYS A 246 23.41 -27.50 19.07
CA LYS A 246 23.37 -26.34 18.17
C LYS A 246 24.12 -26.60 16.87
N ASP A 247 25.21 -27.35 16.91
CA ASP A 247 26.06 -27.61 15.76
C ASP A 247 25.36 -28.60 14.82
N VAL A 248 24.81 -29.68 15.38
CA VAL A 248 23.96 -30.64 14.66
C VAL A 248 22.74 -29.95 14.05
N PHE A 249 21.99 -29.15 14.82
CA PHE A 249 20.86 -28.39 14.29
C PHE A 249 21.27 -27.51 13.10
N THR A 250 22.39 -26.79 13.23
CA THR A 250 22.87 -25.87 12.20
C THR A 250 23.31 -26.62 10.94
N GLU A 251 24.00 -27.74 11.10
CA GLU A 251 24.44 -28.62 10.02
C GLU A 251 23.24 -29.18 9.26
N ARG A 252 22.31 -29.85 9.95
CA ARG A 252 21.14 -30.50 9.34
C ARG A 252 20.23 -29.49 8.63
N LYS A 253 20.02 -28.32 9.23
CA LYS A 253 19.24 -27.24 8.62
C LYS A 253 19.90 -26.67 7.37
N LYS A 254 21.23 -26.52 7.35
CA LYS A 254 21.97 -26.04 6.17
C LYS A 254 22.07 -27.08 5.07
N GLY A 255 22.22 -28.36 5.43
CA GLY A 255 22.27 -29.49 4.51
C GLY A 255 20.91 -29.85 3.90
N GLN A 256 19.82 -29.17 4.29
CA GLN A 256 18.44 -29.42 3.83
C GLN A 256 17.95 -30.86 4.06
N VAL A 257 18.48 -31.53 5.09
CA VAL A 257 18.18 -32.95 5.39
C VAL A 257 16.93 -33.09 6.27
N ILE A 258 15.92 -32.24 6.05
CA ILE A 258 14.75 -32.16 6.93
C ILE A 258 13.60 -32.98 6.35
N ASP A 259 13.10 -33.93 7.15
CA ASP A 259 11.92 -34.70 6.80
C ASP A 259 10.66 -33.84 6.97
N ARG A 260 10.03 -33.51 5.83
CA ARG A 260 8.84 -32.65 5.79
C ARG A 260 7.58 -33.34 6.30
N ALA A 261 7.44 -34.64 6.09
CA ALA A 261 6.28 -35.38 6.58
C ALA A 261 6.31 -35.45 8.11
N GLN A 262 7.49 -35.72 8.68
CA GLN A 262 7.69 -35.71 10.13
C GLN A 262 7.51 -34.30 10.70
N LEU A 263 7.93 -33.25 9.98
CA LEU A 263 7.73 -31.87 10.43
C LEU A 263 6.25 -31.55 10.53
N GLN A 264 5.45 -31.98 9.55
CA GLN A 264 3.99 -31.81 9.58
C GLN A 264 3.35 -32.48 10.78
N ILE A 265 3.72 -33.73 11.07
CA ILE A 265 3.20 -34.46 12.24
C ILE A 265 3.62 -33.76 13.55
N ALA A 266 4.89 -33.37 13.67
CA ALA A 266 5.41 -32.71 14.86
C ALA A 266 4.72 -31.37 15.13
N ILE A 267 4.51 -30.55 14.09
CA ILE A 267 3.82 -29.27 14.24
C ILE A 267 2.33 -29.48 14.53
N GLU A 268 1.63 -30.41 13.88
CA GLU A 268 0.21 -30.65 14.19
C GLU A 268 0.00 -31.10 15.65
N GLY A 269 0.89 -31.95 16.16
CA GLY A 269 0.89 -32.34 17.58
C GLY A 269 1.11 -31.15 18.52
N PHE A 270 2.06 -30.27 18.20
CA PHE A 270 2.28 -29.03 18.95
C PHE A 270 1.05 -28.12 18.92
N LEU A 271 0.47 -27.87 17.74
CA LEU A 271 -0.68 -26.99 17.59
C LEU A 271 -1.91 -27.53 18.33
N SER A 272 -2.14 -28.84 18.30
CA SER A 272 -3.22 -29.49 19.05
C SER A 272 -3.07 -29.27 20.57
N ASN A 273 -1.86 -29.37 21.10
CA ASN A 273 -1.57 -29.09 22.52
C ASN A 273 -1.78 -27.60 22.85
N VAL A 274 -1.28 -26.70 22.00
CA VAL A 274 -1.49 -25.25 22.12
C VAL A 274 -2.97 -24.92 22.19
N GLU A 275 -3.80 -25.47 21.28
CA GLU A 275 -5.24 -25.21 21.25
C GLU A 275 -5.96 -25.67 22.52
N GLN A 276 -5.59 -26.82 23.06
CA GLN A 276 -6.12 -27.29 24.36
C GLN A 276 -5.78 -26.32 25.49
N GLN A 277 -4.54 -25.82 25.52
CA GLN A 277 -4.09 -24.84 26.52
C GLN A 277 -4.74 -23.46 26.33
N LEU A 278 -5.01 -23.03 25.09
CA LEU A 278 -5.77 -21.80 24.80
C LEU A 278 -7.20 -21.89 25.36
N VAL A 279 -7.89 -23.02 25.19
CA VAL A 279 -9.22 -23.26 25.77
C VAL A 279 -9.19 -23.20 27.30
N GLN A 280 -8.07 -23.56 27.92
CA GLN A 280 -7.85 -23.47 29.37
C GLN A 280 -7.42 -22.07 29.84
N GLY A 281 -7.35 -21.08 28.94
CA GLY A 281 -6.96 -19.70 29.27
C GLY A 281 -5.47 -19.50 29.50
N GLN A 282 -4.61 -20.41 29.01
CA GLN A 282 -3.16 -20.37 29.23
C GLN A 282 -2.38 -19.59 28.16
N ALA A 283 -3.05 -18.71 27.41
CA ALA A 283 -2.44 -17.98 26.29
C ALA A 283 -1.19 -17.16 26.71
N GLU A 284 -1.22 -16.51 27.87
CA GLU A 284 -0.08 -15.73 28.37
C GLU A 284 1.10 -16.62 28.83
N ILE A 285 0.84 -17.87 29.22
CA ILE A 285 1.90 -18.83 29.56
C ILE A 285 2.56 -19.34 28.27
N LEU A 286 1.74 -19.70 27.28
CA LEU A 286 2.19 -20.17 25.96
C LEU A 286 3.03 -19.13 25.21
N ALA A 287 2.68 -17.85 25.32
CA ALA A 287 3.28 -16.74 24.58
C ALA A 287 3.79 -15.64 25.51
N ALA A 288 4.48 -16.01 26.59
CA ALA A 288 4.89 -15.09 27.66
C ALA A 288 5.68 -13.86 27.18
N ASN A 289 6.66 -14.06 26.28
CA ASN A 289 7.45 -12.96 25.72
C ASN A 289 6.56 -11.97 24.95
N LEU A 290 5.61 -12.48 24.16
CA LEU A 290 4.69 -11.66 23.38
C LEU A 290 3.71 -10.91 24.30
N ALA A 291 3.06 -11.62 25.23
CA ALA A 291 2.09 -11.06 26.18
C ALA A 291 2.69 -9.90 27.00
N SER A 292 3.95 -10.05 27.44
CA SER A 292 4.66 -9.02 28.21
C SER A 292 4.88 -7.70 27.45
N LYS A 293 4.85 -7.74 26.11
CA LYS A 293 5.08 -6.60 25.22
C LYS A 293 3.79 -6.00 24.65
N MET A 294 2.66 -6.68 24.79
CA MET A 294 1.35 -6.22 24.32
C MET A 294 0.71 -5.22 25.31
N PRO A 295 -0.01 -4.20 24.84
CA PRO A 295 -0.72 -3.25 25.67
C PRO A 295 -1.75 -3.95 26.55
N ALA A 296 -1.66 -3.70 27.86
CA ALA A 296 -2.54 -4.26 28.89
C ALA A 296 -3.83 -3.44 29.02
N LEU A 297 -4.53 -3.26 27.90
CA LEU A 297 -5.80 -2.54 27.82
C LEU A 297 -6.95 -3.50 27.53
N SER A 298 -8.11 -3.27 28.15
CA SER A 298 -9.35 -3.93 27.76
C SER A 298 -9.73 -3.54 26.32
N THR A 299 -10.54 -4.35 25.65
CA THR A 299 -11.03 -4.03 24.30
C THR A 299 -11.88 -2.75 24.29
N GLU A 300 -12.59 -2.45 25.37
CA GLU A 300 -13.34 -1.19 25.54
C GLU A 300 -12.39 0.02 25.63
N GLN A 301 -11.32 -0.08 26.43
CA GLN A 301 -10.30 0.97 26.52
C GLN A 301 -9.63 1.22 25.16
N VAL A 302 -9.34 0.15 24.41
CA VAL A 302 -8.77 0.26 23.06
C VAL A 302 -9.72 1.00 22.12
N ALA A 303 -11.02 0.68 22.15
CA ALA A 303 -12.02 1.40 21.35
C ALA A 303 -12.05 2.89 21.71
N GLY A 304 -11.98 3.23 23.00
CA GLY A 304 -11.85 4.61 23.49
C GLY A 304 -10.62 5.33 22.92
N VAL A 305 -9.45 4.67 22.94
CA VAL A 305 -8.21 5.21 22.35
C VAL A 305 -8.35 5.41 20.84
N LEU A 306 -9.04 4.51 20.14
CA LEU A 306 -9.26 4.64 18.70
C LEU A 306 -10.15 5.82 18.35
N VAL A 307 -11.13 6.19 19.18
CA VAL A 307 -12.00 7.35 18.90
C VAL A 307 -11.48 8.67 19.47
N GLN A 308 -10.38 8.64 20.22
CA GLN A 308 -9.81 9.82 20.84
C GLN A 308 -9.37 10.87 19.79
N GLY A 309 -9.79 12.13 19.99
CA GLY A 309 -9.46 13.24 19.11
C GLY A 309 -10.31 13.31 17.83
N MET A 310 -11.29 12.43 17.69
CA MET A 310 -12.29 12.49 16.63
C MET A 310 -13.44 13.43 16.99
N GLN A 311 -14.16 13.91 15.99
CA GLN A 311 -15.41 14.65 16.17
C GLN A 311 -16.53 14.02 15.35
N LEU A 312 -17.70 13.82 15.97
CA LEU A 312 -18.93 13.44 15.30
C LEU A 312 -19.90 14.62 15.41
N GLY A 313 -20.13 15.31 14.30
CA GLY A 313 -20.80 16.60 14.31
C GLY A 313 -20.07 17.60 15.19
N PHE A 314 -20.78 18.17 16.16
CA PHE A 314 -20.20 19.06 17.18
C PHE A 314 -19.66 18.29 18.40
N LEU A 315 -19.94 16.98 18.53
CA LEU A 315 -19.49 16.18 19.66
C LEU A 315 -18.03 15.76 19.48
N SER A 316 -17.21 16.00 20.49
CA SER A 316 -15.86 15.42 20.55
C SER A 316 -15.93 14.02 21.14
N LEU A 317 -15.28 13.06 20.48
CA LEU A 317 -15.24 11.66 20.90
C LEU A 317 -13.97 11.38 21.72
N GLY A 318 -14.12 10.53 22.72
CA GLY A 318 -13.08 10.24 23.72
C GLY A 318 -12.94 11.41 24.70
N ALA A 319 -13.59 11.31 25.85
CA ALA A 319 -13.38 12.28 26.92
C ALA A 319 -11.93 12.20 27.39
N ILE A 320 -11.26 13.35 27.51
CA ILE A 320 -10.08 13.46 28.37
C ILE A 320 -10.62 13.29 29.78
N GLN A 321 -10.47 12.10 30.37
CA GLN A 321 -10.52 12.03 31.83
C GLN A 321 -9.32 12.85 32.30
N GLU A 322 -9.58 14.08 32.75
CA GLU A 322 -8.59 14.94 33.42
C GLU A 322 -8.08 14.35 34.75
N GLN A 323 -8.52 13.15 35.10
CA GLN A 323 -8.07 12.40 36.25
C GLN A 323 -6.84 11.61 35.81
N ASP A 324 -5.69 12.07 36.28
CA ASP A 324 -4.35 11.54 36.06
C ASP A 324 -3.73 11.88 34.71
N LYS A 325 -3.40 13.18 34.53
CA LYS A 325 -2.20 13.55 33.76
C LYS A 325 -0.97 12.97 34.47
N GLU A 326 -0.81 11.66 34.44
CA GLU A 326 0.54 11.10 34.47
C GLU A 326 1.27 11.67 33.25
N GLU A 327 2.55 12.03 33.43
CA GLU A 327 3.44 12.51 32.36
C GLU A 327 3.61 11.40 31.29
N GLY A 328 2.60 11.22 30.45
CA GLY A 328 2.62 10.30 29.34
C GLY A 328 3.62 10.78 28.30
N TRP A 329 4.54 9.91 27.90
CA TRP A 329 5.49 10.22 26.85
C TRP A 329 4.76 10.56 25.52
N PRO A 330 5.20 11.58 24.77
CA PRO A 330 4.55 11.96 23.52
C PRO A 330 4.74 10.85 22.48
N CYS A 331 3.67 10.53 21.74
CA CYS A 331 3.75 9.56 20.66
C CYS A 331 4.76 10.01 19.61
N ARG A 332 5.70 9.13 19.25
CA ARG A 332 6.74 9.38 18.25
C ARG A 332 6.21 9.89 16.91
N PHE A 333 5.06 9.39 16.45
CA PHE A 333 4.55 9.70 15.12
C PHE A 333 3.63 10.92 15.07
N CYS A 334 2.67 11.01 15.99
CA CYS A 334 1.68 12.07 16.00
C CYS A 334 1.92 13.17 17.05
N GLY A 335 2.81 12.94 18.01
CA GLY A 335 3.09 13.88 19.10
C GLY A 335 2.03 13.93 20.20
N ALA A 336 0.99 13.10 20.16
CA ALA A 336 -0.05 13.08 21.19
C ALA A 336 0.48 12.46 22.50
N ASP A 337 0.18 13.10 23.64
CA ASP A 337 0.52 12.65 25.00
C ASP A 337 -0.39 11.49 25.46
N ALA A 338 -0.36 10.39 24.69
CA ALA A 338 -1.24 9.23 24.84
C ALA A 338 -0.51 7.93 24.46
N ALA A 339 0.81 7.89 24.63
CA ALA A 339 1.60 6.75 24.21
C ALA A 339 1.55 5.60 25.22
N ILE A 340 1.21 4.42 24.73
CA ILE A 340 0.89 3.22 25.54
C ILE A 340 1.66 1.98 25.07
N ILE A 341 2.34 2.08 23.93
CA ILE A 341 3.14 1.00 23.34
C ILE A 341 4.60 1.44 23.38
N VAL A 342 5.44 0.72 24.13
CA VAL A 342 6.88 0.99 24.19
C VAL A 342 7.54 0.46 22.92
N GLU A 343 8.10 1.37 22.13
CA GLU A 343 8.79 1.10 20.89
C GLU A 343 10.25 0.75 21.16
N LYS A 344 10.55 -0.54 21.36
CA LYS A 344 11.95 -0.98 21.46
C LYS A 344 12.61 -1.18 20.09
N ASN A 345 11.84 -1.51 19.05
CA ASN A 345 12.31 -1.77 17.67
C ASN A 345 11.16 -1.78 16.61
N ILE A 346 9.95 -1.30 16.93
CA ILE A 346 8.70 -1.71 16.24
C ILE A 346 8.61 -1.22 14.78
N THR A 347 9.12 -0.04 14.44
CA THR A 347 8.79 0.58 13.15
C THR A 347 9.97 0.93 12.25
N ALA A 348 11.20 0.82 12.74
CA ALA A 348 12.33 1.51 12.12
C ALA A 348 13.48 0.61 11.60
N GLY A 349 13.41 -0.70 11.83
CA GLY A 349 14.43 -1.64 11.36
C GLY A 349 15.78 -1.52 12.08
N PHE A 350 16.68 -2.46 11.78
CA PHE A 350 18.07 -2.44 12.27
C PHE A 350 18.78 -1.16 11.79
N ASP A 351 19.50 -0.48 12.70
CA ASP A 351 20.25 0.78 12.47
C ASP A 351 19.44 2.09 12.31
N ALA A 352 18.14 2.11 12.64
CA ALA A 352 17.38 3.36 12.65
C ALA A 352 18.00 4.43 13.57
N GLY A 353 18.70 4.02 14.62
CA GLY A 353 19.52 4.90 15.48
C GLY A 353 20.57 5.75 14.74
N ARG A 354 20.87 5.48 13.45
CA ARG A 354 21.80 6.26 12.65
C ARG A 354 21.17 7.38 11.81
N PHE A 355 19.84 7.44 11.65
CA PHE A 355 19.18 8.43 10.77
C PHE A 355 18.33 9.50 11.50
N TYR A 356 18.21 9.49 12.82
CA TYR A 356 17.32 10.43 13.54
C TYR A 356 18.02 11.68 14.07
N ASN A 357 17.99 12.75 13.25
CA ASN A 357 18.25 14.13 13.66
C ASN A 357 16.97 14.98 13.83
N GLN A 358 15.76 14.39 13.83
CA GLN A 358 14.50 15.16 13.85
C GLN A 358 13.46 14.77 14.91
N SER A 359 13.73 13.78 15.77
CA SER A 359 12.87 13.50 16.95
C SER A 359 13.51 14.09 18.21
N PRO A 360 12.75 14.69 19.14
CA PRO A 360 13.26 15.09 20.43
C PRO A 360 13.78 13.86 21.16
N LYS A 361 15.10 13.78 21.32
CA LYS A 361 15.75 12.78 22.16
C LYS A 361 15.50 13.16 23.63
N GLN A 362 14.39 12.73 24.21
CA GLN A 362 14.16 12.88 25.64
C GLN A 362 14.81 11.70 26.40
N GLN A 363 15.42 11.98 27.55
CA GLN A 363 15.99 10.97 28.45
C GLN A 363 15.04 10.71 29.62
N PRO A 364 14.81 9.45 30.04
CA PRO A 364 15.29 8.20 29.43
C PRO A 364 14.72 7.95 28.03
N PHE A 365 15.53 7.33 27.16
CA PHE A 365 15.18 7.08 25.76
C PHE A 365 14.16 5.94 25.64
N GLU A 366 12.88 6.24 25.86
CA GLU A 366 11.79 5.34 25.49
C GLU A 366 11.02 5.96 24.32
N GLU A 367 11.21 5.41 23.13
CA GLU A 367 10.34 5.72 21.99
C GLU A 367 9.00 5.03 22.25
N VAL A 368 7.89 5.73 22.05
CA VAL A 368 6.56 5.23 22.42
C VAL A 368 5.52 5.59 21.35
N LEU A 369 4.51 4.74 21.19
CA LEU A 369 3.42 4.93 20.24
C LEU A 369 2.07 5.02 20.96
N CYS A 370 1.18 5.91 20.51
CA CYS A 370 -0.22 5.88 20.92
C CYS A 370 -0.95 4.72 20.22
N GLY A 371 -2.10 4.30 20.77
CA GLY A 371 -2.85 3.16 20.22
C GLY A 371 -3.27 3.34 18.76
N ARG A 372 -3.69 4.55 18.35
CA ARG A 372 -4.03 4.86 16.95
C ARG A 372 -2.85 4.68 15.99
N CYS A 373 -1.66 5.13 16.39
CA CYS A 373 -0.45 4.94 15.61
C CYS A 373 -0.01 3.47 15.58
N GLY A 374 -0.12 2.76 16.71
CA GLY A 374 0.19 1.34 16.80
C GLY A 374 -0.69 0.48 15.86
N ILE A 375 -2.02 0.66 15.92
CA ILE A 375 -2.93 -0.06 15.03
C ILE A 375 -2.73 0.34 13.57
N SER A 376 -2.39 1.62 13.30
CA SER A 376 -2.12 2.06 11.93
C SER A 376 -0.93 1.31 11.33
N SER A 377 0.17 1.16 12.08
CA SER A 377 1.31 0.33 11.63
C SER A 377 0.91 -1.13 11.44
N TYR A 378 0.05 -1.67 12.30
CA TYR A 378 -0.50 -3.02 12.17
C TYR A 378 -1.30 -3.19 10.87
N LEU A 379 -2.23 -2.29 10.56
CA LEU A 379 -3.08 -2.35 9.38
C LEU A 379 -2.29 -2.23 8.07
N ILE A 380 -1.25 -1.39 8.01
CA ILE A 380 -0.35 -1.32 6.86
C ILE A 380 0.32 -2.67 6.62
N THR A 381 0.81 -3.28 7.69
CA THR A 381 1.53 -4.56 7.61
C THR A 381 0.58 -5.72 7.27
N LYS A 382 -0.65 -5.70 7.80
CA LYS A 382 -1.72 -6.63 7.43
C LYS A 382 -2.05 -6.55 5.94
N LEU A 383 -2.10 -5.34 5.39
CA LEU A 383 -2.36 -5.10 3.97
C LEU A 383 -1.19 -5.56 3.08
N LEU A 384 0.02 -5.04 3.32
CA LEU A 384 1.14 -5.16 2.38
C LEU A 384 2.05 -6.36 2.66
N GLY A 385 1.89 -6.98 3.82
CA GLY A 385 2.72 -8.08 4.28
C GLY A 385 4.16 -7.68 4.60
N MET A 386 4.94 -8.68 4.99
CA MET A 386 6.34 -8.51 5.41
C MET A 386 7.35 -8.66 4.26
N HIS A 387 6.88 -8.71 3.00
CA HIS A 387 7.59 -9.21 1.81
C HIS A 387 8.86 -8.44 1.36
N SER A 388 9.37 -7.49 2.15
CA SER A 388 10.62 -6.76 1.84
C SER A 388 11.83 -7.16 2.69
N ALA A 389 11.70 -8.07 3.65
CA ALA A 389 12.84 -8.47 4.48
C ALA A 389 13.83 -9.43 3.78
N ARG A 390 13.91 -9.54 2.43
CA ARG A 390 15.03 -10.31 1.82
C ARG A 390 16.33 -9.67 2.32
N PRO A 391 17.24 -10.44 2.93
CA PRO A 391 18.50 -9.89 3.37
C PRO A 391 19.32 -9.75 2.08
N GLN A 392 19.16 -8.64 1.36
CA GLN A 392 20.29 -8.23 0.55
C GLN A 392 21.46 -8.04 1.54
N PRO A 393 22.70 -8.41 1.19
CA PRO A 393 23.83 -8.36 2.11
C PRO A 393 24.07 -7.00 2.79
N LYS A 394 23.36 -5.93 2.35
CA LYS A 394 23.38 -4.58 2.91
C LYS A 394 22.01 -3.84 2.87
N GLY A 395 20.92 -4.50 2.48
CA GLY A 395 19.59 -3.85 2.33
C GLY A 395 18.82 -3.81 3.65
N LYS A 396 18.35 -2.61 4.02
CA LYS A 396 17.78 -2.27 5.35
C LYS A 396 16.31 -1.85 5.31
N ASP A 397 15.57 -2.20 4.25
CA ASP A 397 14.25 -1.61 4.05
C ASP A 397 13.13 -2.48 4.63
N PHE A 398 12.41 -1.87 5.57
CA PHE A 398 11.11 -2.34 6.03
C PHE A 398 10.04 -2.07 4.96
N PRO A 399 8.97 -2.89 4.86
CA PRO A 399 7.86 -2.65 3.94
C PRO A 399 6.96 -1.49 4.41
N VAL A 400 7.53 -0.30 4.61
CA VAL A 400 6.75 0.93 4.73
C VAL A 400 6.54 1.45 3.31
N PRO A 401 5.30 1.48 2.80
CA PRO A 401 5.02 2.15 1.54
C PRO A 401 5.37 3.62 1.73
N ARG A 402 6.34 4.08 0.95
CA ARG A 402 6.69 5.49 0.95
C ARG A 402 5.52 6.28 0.39
N GLN A 403 5.34 7.53 0.79
CA GLN A 403 4.17 8.31 0.36
C GLN A 403 4.06 8.47 -1.17
N TYR A 404 5.18 8.42 -1.88
CA TYR A 404 5.19 8.49 -3.34
C TYR A 404 4.81 7.18 -4.06
N ASN A 405 4.49 6.12 -3.33
CA ASN A 405 3.88 4.90 -3.86
C ASN A 405 2.36 4.91 -3.70
N LEU A 406 1.81 5.95 -3.07
CA LEU A 406 0.39 6.13 -2.82
C LEU A 406 -0.18 7.19 -3.77
N LEU A 407 -1.25 6.81 -4.45
CA LEU A 407 -1.99 7.65 -5.36
C LEU A 407 -3.46 7.63 -4.99
N PHE A 408 -4.09 8.81 -4.99
CA PHE A 408 -5.53 8.90 -4.75
C PHE A 408 -6.27 9.35 -6.00
N HIS A 409 -7.51 8.90 -6.15
CA HIS A 409 -8.37 9.27 -7.27
C HIS A 409 -9.83 9.29 -6.83
N TYR A 410 -10.60 10.30 -7.21
CA TYR A 410 -12.05 10.22 -7.11
C TYR A 410 -12.63 9.80 -8.45
N GLY A 411 -13.55 8.84 -8.45
CA GLY A 411 -14.19 8.39 -9.69
C GLY A 411 -15.51 7.68 -9.44
N HIS A 412 -16.29 7.52 -10.51
CA HIS A 412 -17.47 6.67 -10.49
C HIS A 412 -17.03 5.21 -10.63
N HIS A 413 -17.06 4.48 -9.52
CA HIS A 413 -16.73 3.07 -9.48
C HIS A 413 -17.72 2.33 -8.58
N ASP A 414 -18.40 1.32 -9.12
CA ASP A 414 -19.09 0.30 -8.34
C ASP A 414 -18.12 -0.79 -7.82
N GLY A 415 -18.61 -1.70 -6.97
CA GLY A 415 -17.75 -2.74 -6.38
C GLY A 415 -17.22 -3.75 -7.40
N ALA A 416 -17.92 -3.98 -8.50
CA ALA A 416 -17.47 -4.87 -9.57
C ALA A 416 -16.40 -4.19 -10.44
N GLU A 417 -16.52 -2.90 -10.69
CA GLU A 417 -15.54 -2.07 -11.39
C GLU A 417 -14.22 -2.00 -10.64
N ILE A 418 -14.23 -1.83 -9.31
CA ILE A 418 -12.99 -1.83 -8.51
C ILE A 418 -12.28 -3.18 -8.58
N ARG A 419 -13.02 -4.29 -8.46
CA ARG A 419 -12.42 -5.63 -8.58
C ARG A 419 -11.84 -5.87 -9.96
N ARG A 420 -12.52 -5.43 -11.02
CA ARG A 420 -12.01 -5.50 -12.40
C ARG A 420 -10.75 -4.64 -12.58
N LEU A 421 -10.74 -3.43 -12.02
CA LEU A 421 -9.58 -2.53 -12.08
C LEU A 421 -8.37 -3.11 -11.33
N ALA A 422 -8.59 -3.68 -10.14
CA ALA A 422 -7.55 -4.36 -9.38
C ALA A 422 -6.96 -5.54 -10.16
N ALA A 423 -7.82 -6.43 -10.68
CA ALA A 423 -7.39 -7.57 -11.50
C ALA A 423 -6.62 -7.12 -12.75
N MET A 424 -7.10 -6.10 -13.47
CA MET A 424 -6.43 -5.56 -14.64
C MET A 424 -5.03 -5.00 -14.33
N ILE A 425 -4.85 -4.36 -13.17
CA ILE A 425 -3.54 -3.87 -12.73
C ILE A 425 -2.63 -5.05 -12.38
N ASP A 426 -3.14 -6.08 -11.70
CA ASP A 426 -2.37 -7.27 -11.37
C ASP A 426 -1.94 -8.04 -12.63
N ASP A 427 -2.86 -8.28 -13.57
CA ASP A 427 -2.59 -8.89 -14.88
C ASP A 427 -1.53 -8.11 -15.65
N LEU A 428 -1.58 -6.78 -15.58
CA LEU A 428 -0.60 -5.90 -16.19
C LEU A 428 0.79 -6.10 -15.58
N PHE A 429 0.90 -6.19 -14.25
CA PHE A 429 2.17 -6.46 -13.57
C PHE A 429 2.71 -7.86 -13.87
N ASP A 430 1.85 -8.87 -13.91
CA ASP A 430 2.23 -10.25 -14.23
C ASP A 430 2.76 -10.36 -15.65
N LEU A 431 2.06 -9.74 -16.61
CA LEU A 431 2.44 -9.76 -18.01
C LEU A 431 3.76 -9.02 -18.23
N ILE A 432 3.92 -7.82 -17.65
CA ILE A 432 5.17 -7.05 -17.62
C ILE A 432 6.31 -7.89 -16.99
N GLY A 433 6.03 -8.57 -15.89
CA GLY A 433 6.98 -9.45 -15.21
C GLY A 433 7.45 -10.59 -16.11
N SER A 434 6.55 -11.20 -16.88
CA SER A 434 6.88 -12.26 -17.83
C SER A 434 7.83 -11.77 -18.92
N PHE A 435 7.60 -10.58 -19.48
CA PHE A 435 8.49 -9.99 -20.49
C PHE A 435 9.84 -9.63 -19.89
N ARG A 436 9.85 -9.11 -18.66
CA ARG A 436 11.09 -8.77 -17.96
C ARG A 436 11.95 -9.99 -17.69
N GLN A 437 11.33 -11.10 -17.28
CA GLN A 437 12.04 -12.36 -17.10
C GLN A 437 12.63 -12.85 -18.42
N ARG A 438 11.83 -12.84 -19.50
CA ARG A 438 12.28 -13.24 -20.82
C ARG A 438 13.45 -12.39 -21.33
N ALA A 439 13.37 -11.07 -21.16
CA ALA A 439 14.47 -10.15 -21.52
C ALA A 439 15.77 -10.51 -20.76
N GLN A 440 15.68 -10.87 -19.49
CA GLN A 440 16.83 -11.32 -18.70
C GLN A 440 17.42 -12.64 -19.22
N GLU A 441 16.57 -13.61 -19.57
CA GLU A 441 16.98 -14.90 -20.15
C GLU A 441 17.65 -14.73 -21.51
N GLU A 442 17.10 -13.86 -22.35
CA GLU A 442 17.62 -13.52 -23.69
C GLU A 442 18.81 -12.55 -23.62
N LYS A 443 19.19 -12.06 -22.43
CA LYS A 443 20.20 -11.02 -22.19
C LYS A 443 19.94 -9.75 -23.01
N GLN A 444 18.66 -9.45 -23.25
CA GLN A 444 18.21 -8.23 -23.90
C GLN A 444 17.79 -7.19 -22.87
N PHE A 445 17.80 -5.93 -23.30
CA PHE A 445 17.36 -4.84 -22.45
C PHE A 445 15.82 -4.78 -22.43
N PHE A 446 15.25 -4.67 -21.23
CA PHE A 446 13.81 -4.53 -21.06
C PHE A 446 13.35 -3.09 -21.31
N SER A 447 12.62 -2.87 -22.40
CA SER A 447 12.02 -1.58 -22.79
C SER A 447 10.59 -1.77 -23.33
N VAL A 448 9.85 -0.68 -23.54
CA VAL A 448 8.54 -0.75 -24.21
C VAL A 448 8.66 -1.29 -25.64
N GLU A 449 9.75 -0.97 -26.34
CA GLU A 449 10.04 -1.50 -27.67
C GLU A 449 10.26 -3.01 -27.65
N TYR A 450 10.98 -3.53 -26.65
CA TYR A 450 11.10 -4.97 -26.43
C TYR A 450 9.72 -5.60 -26.22
N ILE A 451 8.88 -5.01 -25.37
CA ILE A 451 7.53 -5.51 -25.14
C ILE A 451 6.70 -5.49 -26.44
N ARG A 452 6.82 -4.43 -27.27
CA ARG A 452 6.13 -4.34 -28.58
C ARG A 452 6.51 -5.47 -29.51
N GLU A 453 7.82 -5.72 -29.65
CA GLU A 453 8.34 -6.80 -30.50
C GLU A 453 7.85 -8.17 -30.02
N GLU A 454 7.89 -8.38 -28.71
CA GLU A 454 7.54 -9.64 -28.08
C GLU A 454 6.02 -9.90 -28.09
N VAL A 455 5.19 -8.88 -27.91
CA VAL A 455 3.73 -8.96 -28.14
C VAL A 455 3.42 -9.28 -29.60
N ALA A 456 4.08 -8.62 -30.56
CA ALA A 456 3.87 -8.90 -31.98
C ALA A 456 4.28 -10.33 -32.35
N LYS A 457 5.37 -10.84 -31.76
CA LYS A 457 5.83 -12.21 -31.94
C LYS A 457 4.83 -13.23 -31.38
N ARG A 458 4.36 -13.05 -30.15
CA ARG A 458 3.32 -13.92 -29.55
C ARG A 458 2.03 -13.94 -30.36
N ALA A 459 1.60 -12.78 -30.86
CA ALA A 459 0.42 -12.68 -31.71
C ALA A 459 0.60 -13.46 -33.03
N ALA A 460 1.77 -13.36 -33.67
CA ALA A 460 2.08 -14.11 -34.88
C ALA A 460 2.16 -15.64 -34.63
N GLU A 461 2.75 -16.06 -33.51
CA GLU A 461 2.83 -17.48 -33.10
C GLU A 461 1.43 -18.08 -32.88
N ARG A 462 0.53 -17.37 -32.20
CA ARG A 462 -0.86 -17.81 -32.02
C ARG A 462 -1.66 -17.83 -33.30
N GLN A 463 -1.50 -16.81 -34.15
CA GLN A 463 -2.15 -16.80 -35.46
C GLN A 463 -1.70 -18.01 -36.31
N ALA A 464 -0.42 -18.38 -36.22
CA ALA A 464 0.09 -19.60 -36.87
C ALA A 464 -0.46 -20.89 -36.23
N ALA A 465 -0.74 -20.89 -34.92
CA ALA A 465 -1.37 -21.99 -34.20
C ALA A 465 -2.91 -22.07 -34.36
N GLY A 466 -3.54 -21.06 -34.97
CA GLY A 466 -5.00 -20.96 -35.07
C GLY A 466 -5.70 -20.59 -33.76
N GLU A 467 -4.96 -20.05 -32.79
CA GLU A 467 -5.48 -19.62 -31.49
C GLU A 467 -5.89 -18.15 -31.53
N ALA A 468 -7.04 -17.81 -30.94
CA ALA A 468 -7.43 -16.42 -30.73
C ALA A 468 -6.62 -15.81 -29.58
N PRO A 469 -6.25 -14.51 -29.63
CA PRO A 469 -5.65 -13.85 -28.49
C PRO A 469 -6.65 -13.78 -27.32
N SER A 470 -6.15 -13.79 -26.09
CA SER A 470 -6.99 -13.48 -24.93
C SER A 470 -7.37 -11.99 -24.94
N SER A 471 -8.53 -11.66 -24.38
CA SER A 471 -8.97 -10.26 -24.27
C SER A 471 -7.99 -9.38 -23.48
N GLU A 472 -7.25 -9.96 -22.54
CA GLU A 472 -6.23 -9.27 -21.74
C GLU A 472 -5.01 -8.88 -22.58
N GLU A 473 -4.54 -9.78 -23.45
CA GLU A 473 -3.42 -9.48 -24.33
C GLU A 473 -3.78 -8.44 -25.40
N GLU A 474 -5.02 -8.46 -25.91
CA GLU A 474 -5.51 -7.43 -26.82
C GLU A 474 -5.58 -6.05 -26.14
N ALA A 475 -6.10 -6.00 -24.91
CA ALA A 475 -6.15 -4.77 -24.12
C ALA A 475 -4.74 -4.23 -23.82
N PHE A 476 -3.81 -5.11 -23.48
CA PHE A 476 -2.42 -4.74 -23.25
C PHE A 476 -1.73 -4.25 -24.53
N ALA A 477 -1.94 -4.92 -25.67
CA ALA A 477 -1.41 -4.49 -26.96
C ALA A 477 -1.93 -3.09 -27.34
N ALA A 478 -3.21 -2.81 -27.07
CA ALA A 478 -3.80 -1.49 -27.30
C ALA A 478 -3.16 -0.40 -26.41
N LEU A 479 -2.88 -0.69 -25.13
CA LEU A 479 -2.19 0.23 -24.23
C LEU A 479 -0.76 0.53 -24.68
N ILE A 480 -0.05 -0.49 -25.18
CA ILE A 480 1.32 -0.31 -25.67
C ILE A 480 1.37 0.47 -26.98
N ALA A 481 0.38 0.28 -27.86
CA ALA A 481 0.30 1.00 -29.12
C ALA A 481 0.05 2.50 -28.91
N ASP A 482 -0.56 2.88 -27.79
CA ASP A 482 -0.79 4.28 -27.41
C ASP A 482 0.51 4.91 -26.87
N ASP A 483 1.14 5.76 -27.69
CA ASP A 483 2.36 6.49 -27.33
C ASP A 483 2.15 7.37 -26.08
N ALA A 484 0.92 7.80 -25.74
CA ALA A 484 0.68 8.56 -24.51
C ALA A 484 0.80 7.67 -23.25
N MET A 485 0.53 6.38 -23.36
CA MET A 485 0.52 5.42 -22.24
C MET A 485 1.85 4.68 -22.08
N ALA A 486 2.60 4.53 -23.17
CA ALA A 486 3.90 3.85 -23.20
C ALA A 486 4.86 4.24 -22.05
N PRO A 487 5.06 5.53 -21.70
CA PRO A 487 5.98 5.88 -20.60
C PRO A 487 5.46 5.48 -19.22
N GLY A 488 4.14 5.42 -19.03
CA GLY A 488 3.54 4.89 -17.81
C GLY A 488 3.79 3.39 -17.69
N LEU A 489 3.65 2.64 -18.79
CA LEU A 489 3.94 1.19 -18.82
C LEU A 489 5.42 0.89 -18.54
N GLU A 490 6.32 1.70 -19.09
CA GLU A 490 7.75 1.59 -18.80
C GLU A 490 8.04 1.81 -17.31
N THR A 491 7.37 2.79 -16.70
CA THR A 491 7.48 3.07 -15.27
C THR A 491 7.04 1.86 -14.44
N LEU A 492 5.91 1.23 -14.78
CA LEU A 492 5.45 -0.01 -14.11
C LEU A 492 6.45 -1.15 -14.28
N GLY A 493 7.06 -1.29 -15.47
CA GLY A 493 8.06 -2.31 -15.73
C GLY A 493 9.37 -2.18 -14.97
N GLN A 494 9.65 -1.00 -14.41
CA GLN A 494 10.77 -0.77 -13.50
C GLN A 494 10.39 -0.97 -12.03
N MET A 495 9.12 -1.23 -11.71
CA MET A 495 8.70 -1.54 -10.36
C MET A 495 9.00 -3.01 -9.99
N ARG A 496 8.98 -3.29 -8.68
CA ARG A 496 9.05 -4.64 -8.15
C ARG A 496 7.83 -5.44 -8.59
N THR A 497 8.08 -6.59 -9.22
CA THR A 497 7.04 -7.54 -9.65
C THR A 497 6.74 -8.60 -8.60
N ASP A 498 7.53 -8.67 -7.53
CA ASP A 498 7.32 -9.58 -6.40
C ASP A 498 6.41 -9.00 -5.30
N VAL A 499 5.83 -7.83 -5.56
CA VAL A 499 4.89 -7.12 -4.68
C VAL A 499 3.66 -6.79 -5.50
N GLN A 500 2.49 -7.17 -5.03
CA GLN A 500 1.22 -6.85 -5.70
C GLN A 500 0.84 -5.39 -5.46
N ALA A 501 0.28 -4.75 -6.48
CA ALA A 501 -0.38 -3.47 -6.31
C ALA A 501 -1.68 -3.67 -5.51
N GLN A 502 -2.20 -2.61 -4.88
CA GLN A 502 -3.51 -2.65 -4.22
C GLN A 502 -4.38 -1.50 -4.72
N VAL A 503 -5.67 -1.77 -4.93
CA VAL A 503 -6.67 -0.76 -5.26
C VAL A 503 -7.73 -0.77 -4.17
N LEU A 504 -7.72 0.25 -3.31
CA LEU A 504 -8.52 0.28 -2.10
C LEU A 504 -9.69 1.26 -2.25
N PRO A 505 -10.94 0.81 -2.13
CA PRO A 505 -12.09 1.69 -2.16
C PRO A 505 -12.40 2.30 -0.80
N LEU A 506 -12.03 3.57 -0.64
CA LEU A 506 -12.29 4.35 0.56
C LEU A 506 -13.69 4.98 0.49
N GLY A 507 -14.46 4.86 1.58
CA GLY A 507 -15.85 5.26 1.67
C GLY A 507 -16.82 4.24 1.07
N VAL A 508 -18.04 4.69 0.78
CA VAL A 508 -19.13 3.91 0.17
C VAL A 508 -19.82 4.74 -0.93
N GLY A 509 -20.59 4.08 -1.79
CA GLY A 509 -21.31 4.73 -2.90
C GLY A 509 -20.62 4.57 -4.26
N HIS A 510 -21.23 5.17 -5.29
CA HIS A 510 -20.75 5.06 -6.66
C HIS A 510 -19.64 6.06 -6.97
N TYR A 511 -19.72 7.29 -6.46
CA TYR A 511 -18.64 8.26 -6.58
C TYR A 511 -17.78 8.21 -5.32
N ARG A 512 -16.58 7.65 -5.39
CA ARG A 512 -15.76 7.38 -4.20
C ARG A 512 -14.28 7.63 -4.42
N LEU A 513 -13.56 7.71 -3.31
CA LEU A 513 -12.12 7.84 -3.28
C LEU A 513 -11.46 6.46 -3.41
N LEU A 514 -10.58 6.29 -4.38
CA LEU A 514 -9.71 5.14 -4.52
C LEU A 514 -8.30 5.50 -4.04
N ALA A 515 -7.64 4.55 -3.37
CA ALA A 515 -6.21 4.59 -3.10
C ALA A 515 -5.50 3.47 -3.87
N PHE A 516 -4.58 3.85 -4.75
CA PHE A 516 -3.65 2.95 -5.42
C PHE A 516 -2.38 2.86 -4.59
N VAL A 517 -2.02 1.65 -4.19
CA VAL A 517 -0.73 1.35 -3.54
C VAL A 517 0.13 0.60 -4.56
N LEU A 518 1.12 1.28 -5.12
CA LEU A 518 1.97 0.73 -6.17
C LEU A 518 3.28 0.16 -5.61
N PRO A 519 3.87 -0.88 -6.23
CA PRO A 519 5.16 -1.40 -5.82
C PRO A 519 6.29 -0.36 -5.96
N GLN A 520 7.40 -0.58 -5.26
CA GLN A 520 8.57 0.29 -5.31
C GLN A 520 9.36 0.11 -6.62
N LEU A 521 9.94 1.20 -7.11
CA LEU A 521 10.86 1.20 -8.25
C LEU A 521 12.17 0.49 -7.90
N GLN A 522 12.69 -0.30 -8.85
CA GLN A 522 13.97 -0.99 -8.70
C GLN A 522 15.12 -0.09 -9.16
N PRO A 523 16.16 0.08 -8.33
CA PRO A 523 17.37 0.82 -8.70
C PRO A 523 18.24 0.01 -9.68
N GLY A 524 19.10 0.70 -10.43
CA GLY A 524 20.22 0.06 -11.13
C GLY A 524 21.20 -0.59 -10.14
N SER A 525 21.97 -1.60 -10.58
CA SER A 525 22.90 -2.33 -9.71
C SER A 525 24.05 -1.48 -9.14
N LYS A 526 24.33 -0.31 -9.72
CA LYS A 526 25.33 0.66 -9.24
C LYS A 526 24.71 1.87 -8.53
N GLU A 527 23.39 1.89 -8.36
CA GLU A 527 22.66 3.03 -7.78
C GLU A 527 22.26 2.74 -6.32
N GLY A 528 22.06 3.81 -5.54
CA GLY A 528 21.49 3.68 -4.21
C GLY A 528 20.04 3.18 -4.29
N LEU A 529 19.61 2.41 -3.28
CA LEU A 529 18.29 1.75 -3.26
C LEU A 529 17.12 2.70 -3.59
N ASP A 530 17.19 3.92 -3.08
CA ASP A 530 16.16 4.96 -3.24
C ASP A 530 16.32 5.85 -4.47
N PHE A 531 17.41 5.73 -5.21
CA PHE A 531 17.82 6.75 -6.19
C PHE A 531 16.73 7.00 -7.24
N VAL A 532 16.29 5.94 -7.92
CA VAL A 532 15.26 6.00 -8.96
C VAL A 532 13.94 6.47 -8.39
N GLN A 533 13.59 6.00 -7.21
CA GLN A 533 12.34 6.30 -6.55
C GLN A 533 12.25 7.78 -6.11
N ARG A 534 13.33 8.34 -5.55
CA ARG A 534 13.43 9.78 -5.24
C ARG A 534 13.44 10.62 -6.51
N ARG A 535 14.06 10.12 -7.58
CA ARG A 535 14.09 10.82 -8.87
C ARG A 535 12.70 10.90 -9.50
N PHE A 536 12.01 9.76 -9.59
CA PHE A 536 10.64 9.66 -10.07
C PHE A 536 9.70 10.57 -9.28
N SER A 537 9.70 10.46 -7.96
CA SER A 537 8.79 11.22 -7.11
C SER A 537 8.97 12.74 -7.21
N ARG A 538 10.19 13.22 -7.48
CA ARG A 538 10.44 14.66 -7.67
C ARG A 538 10.05 15.17 -9.06
N SER A 539 9.90 14.30 -10.05
CA SER A 539 9.63 14.69 -11.43
C SER A 539 8.14 14.77 -11.72
N ARG A 540 7.64 15.98 -12.01
CA ARG A 540 6.23 16.17 -12.38
C ARG A 540 5.91 15.49 -13.71
N LEU A 541 6.83 15.55 -14.68
CA LEU A 541 6.67 14.89 -15.99
C LEU A 541 6.47 13.37 -15.83
N ALA A 542 7.29 12.73 -14.98
CA ALA A 542 7.18 11.29 -14.73
C ALA A 542 5.90 10.93 -13.96
N ALA A 543 5.49 11.77 -13.00
CA ALA A 543 4.22 11.59 -12.31
C ALA A 543 3.03 11.66 -13.29
N PHE A 544 3.02 12.64 -14.21
CA PHE A 544 1.94 12.78 -15.20
C PHE A 544 1.82 11.58 -16.14
N THR A 545 2.92 10.91 -16.50
CA THR A 545 2.85 9.73 -17.38
C THR A 545 2.26 8.51 -16.68
N LEU A 546 2.58 8.32 -15.40
CA LEU A 546 1.94 7.30 -14.57
C LEU A 546 0.44 7.61 -14.39
N LEU A 547 0.10 8.88 -14.12
CA LEU A 547 -1.28 9.33 -14.02
C LEU A 547 -2.07 9.17 -15.32
N ALA A 548 -1.42 9.35 -16.47
CA ALA A 548 -2.02 9.11 -17.79
C ALA A 548 -2.49 7.66 -17.92
N LEU A 549 -1.61 6.72 -17.59
CA LEU A 549 -1.89 5.30 -17.62
C LEU A 549 -3.02 4.93 -16.67
N LEU A 550 -2.95 5.39 -15.41
CA LEU A 550 -4.01 5.12 -14.43
C LEU A 550 -5.36 5.70 -14.88
N ARG A 551 -5.38 6.90 -15.44
CA ARG A 551 -6.60 7.51 -16.01
C ARG A 551 -7.19 6.66 -17.14
N LYS A 552 -6.34 6.15 -18.03
CA LYS A 552 -6.76 5.28 -19.12
C LYS A 552 -7.32 3.94 -18.61
N LEU A 553 -6.68 3.34 -17.61
CA LEU A 553 -7.11 2.08 -16.99
C LEU A 553 -8.42 2.25 -16.21
N CYS A 554 -8.58 3.35 -15.47
CA CYS A 554 -9.80 3.62 -14.71
C CYS A 554 -11.00 3.88 -15.63
N GLY A 555 -10.78 4.49 -16.79
CA GLY A 555 -11.83 4.75 -17.79
C GLY A 555 -12.91 5.73 -17.33
N CYS A 556 -12.67 6.49 -16.26
CA CYS A 556 -13.63 7.44 -15.70
C CYS A 556 -12.99 8.82 -15.47
N ASP A 557 -13.85 9.83 -15.38
CA ASP A 557 -13.44 11.20 -15.06
C ASP A 557 -13.27 11.39 -13.56
N GLY A 558 -12.33 12.24 -13.18
CA GLY A 558 -12.09 12.62 -11.80
C GLY A 558 -10.64 13.00 -11.50
N PRO A 559 -10.41 13.79 -10.43
CA PRO A 559 -9.08 14.25 -10.08
C PRO A 559 -8.18 13.09 -9.61
N TYR A 560 -6.88 13.23 -9.88
CA TYR A 560 -5.83 12.34 -9.36
C TYR A 560 -4.86 13.11 -8.47
N TYR A 561 -4.37 12.46 -7.42
CA TYR A 561 -3.47 13.05 -6.43
C TYR A 561 -2.22 12.19 -6.28
N PHE A 562 -1.06 12.76 -6.62
CA PHE A 562 0.25 12.16 -6.43
C PHE A 562 1.07 13.06 -5.50
N GLN A 563 1.58 12.49 -4.39
CA GLN A 563 2.22 13.25 -3.30
C GLN A 563 1.39 14.48 -2.87
N SER A 564 0.07 14.34 -2.95
CA SER A 564 -0.92 15.34 -2.60
C SER A 564 -2.03 14.60 -1.85
N VAL A 565 -2.62 15.28 -0.88
CA VAL A 565 -3.74 14.71 -0.11
C VAL A 565 -5.04 15.23 -0.74
N PRO A 566 -6.02 14.37 -1.02
CA PRO A 566 -7.34 14.81 -1.48
C PRO A 566 -8.02 15.64 -0.39
N THR A 567 -8.71 16.72 -0.77
CA THR A 567 -9.40 17.60 0.16
C THR A 567 -10.76 17.99 -0.40
N LEU A 568 -11.82 17.85 0.40
CA LEU A 568 -13.16 18.34 0.08
C LEU A 568 -13.27 19.84 0.37
N ALA A 569 -12.55 20.68 -0.38
CA ALA A 569 -12.62 22.14 -0.29
C ALA A 569 -12.84 22.79 -1.66
N PRO A 570 -13.45 24.00 -1.72
CA PRO A 570 -13.56 24.75 -2.97
C PRO A 570 -12.20 24.91 -3.68
N GLY A 571 -12.13 24.52 -4.96
CA GLY A 571 -10.89 24.52 -5.75
C GLY A 571 -10.01 23.28 -5.61
N GLY A 572 -10.32 22.38 -4.67
CA GLY A 572 -9.63 21.09 -4.47
C GLY A 572 -10.18 19.93 -5.30
N PHE A 573 -11.20 20.20 -6.13
CA PHE A 573 -11.96 19.17 -6.83
C PHE A 573 -12.40 19.63 -8.23
N ASP A 574 -11.63 19.22 -9.24
CA ASP A 574 -11.96 19.35 -10.66
C ASP A 574 -11.70 18.00 -11.34
N ALA A 575 -12.70 17.50 -12.07
CA ALA A 575 -12.68 16.18 -12.70
C ALA A 575 -11.56 16.01 -13.74
N ASN A 576 -11.06 17.10 -14.32
CA ASN A 576 -10.00 17.06 -15.34
C ASN A 576 -8.68 17.62 -14.81
N THR A 577 -8.31 17.27 -13.57
CA THR A 577 -7.11 17.85 -12.91
C THR A 577 -6.21 16.78 -12.30
N PHE A 578 -4.90 16.96 -12.49
CA PHE A 578 -3.86 16.25 -11.77
C PHE A 578 -3.27 17.15 -10.67
N TYR A 579 -3.33 16.69 -9.43
CA TYR A 579 -2.71 17.31 -8.27
C TYR A 579 -1.39 16.61 -7.97
N VAL A 580 -0.29 17.21 -8.39
CA VAL A 580 1.07 16.67 -8.22
C VAL A 580 1.85 17.60 -7.31
N GLN A 581 2.29 17.08 -6.15
CA GLN A 581 3.03 17.84 -5.13
C GLN A 581 2.31 19.14 -4.69
N GLY A 582 0.99 19.05 -4.49
CA GLY A 582 0.14 20.18 -4.09
C GLY A 582 -0.18 21.18 -5.20
N LYS A 583 0.28 20.97 -6.44
CA LYS A 583 -0.01 21.82 -7.59
C LYS A 583 -1.06 21.17 -8.49
N ALA A 584 -2.11 21.92 -8.79
CA ALA A 584 -3.15 21.54 -9.75
C ALA A 584 -2.71 21.86 -11.18
N GLU A 585 -2.87 20.90 -12.08
CA GLU A 585 -2.68 21.07 -13.53
C GLU A 585 -3.85 20.46 -14.27
N ASN A 586 -4.33 21.10 -15.34
CA ASN A 586 -5.33 20.49 -16.20
C ASN A 586 -4.73 19.22 -16.83
N ALA A 587 -5.41 18.08 -16.67
CA ALA A 587 -4.87 16.79 -17.04
C ALA A 587 -4.67 16.69 -18.56
N ASP A 588 -5.64 17.12 -19.38
CA ASP A 588 -5.51 17.04 -20.84
C ASP A 588 -4.45 17.99 -21.40
N GLU A 589 -4.27 19.16 -20.80
CA GLU A 589 -3.19 20.08 -21.15
C GLU A 589 -1.82 19.52 -20.77
N ALA A 590 -1.67 19.00 -19.55
CA ALA A 590 -0.44 18.39 -19.08
C ALA A 590 -0.05 17.19 -19.96
N LEU A 591 -1.01 16.31 -20.30
CA LEU A 591 -0.77 15.16 -21.17
C LEU A 591 -0.36 15.58 -22.57
N ARG A 592 -1.03 16.57 -23.17
CA ARG A 592 -0.67 17.09 -24.50
C ARG A 592 0.73 17.69 -24.52
N ARG A 593 1.07 18.51 -23.52
CA ARG A 593 2.37 19.20 -23.44
C ARG A 593 3.53 18.23 -23.18
N TYR A 594 3.37 17.35 -22.19
CA TYR A 594 4.49 16.57 -21.67
C TYR A 594 4.68 15.22 -22.37
N SER A 595 3.65 14.66 -23.01
CA SER A 595 3.76 13.37 -23.70
C SER A 595 4.83 13.38 -24.79
N ALA A 596 4.95 14.45 -25.56
CA ALA A 596 5.96 14.59 -26.62
C ALA A 596 7.38 14.55 -26.06
N ILE A 597 7.65 15.34 -25.02
CA ILE A 597 8.95 15.47 -24.36
C ILE A 597 9.37 14.12 -23.79
N VAL A 598 8.47 13.47 -23.04
CA VAL A 598 8.75 12.19 -22.39
C VAL A 598 8.96 11.07 -23.41
N ASN A 599 8.13 11.00 -24.45
CA ASN A 599 8.29 10.00 -25.51
C ASN A 599 9.60 10.14 -26.28
N PHE A 600 10.03 11.38 -26.54
CA PHE A 600 11.33 11.61 -27.13
C PHE A 600 12.46 11.19 -26.18
N ALA A 601 12.40 11.63 -24.92
CA ALA A 601 13.43 11.34 -23.92
C ALA A 601 13.63 9.82 -23.73
N ARG A 602 12.55 9.04 -23.57
CA ARG A 602 12.64 7.58 -23.38
C ARG A 602 13.23 6.85 -24.60
N ARG A 603 12.94 7.33 -25.82
CA ARG A 603 13.42 6.71 -27.07
C ARG A 603 14.89 6.99 -27.33
N VAL A 604 15.40 8.12 -26.83
CA VAL A 604 16.77 8.59 -27.08
C VAL A 604 17.71 8.27 -25.91
N ALA A 605 17.19 8.15 -24.69
CA ALA A 605 17.99 7.76 -23.53
C ALA A 605 18.69 6.43 -23.79
N LYS A 606 20.01 6.42 -23.66
CA LYS A 606 20.84 5.24 -23.91
C LYS A 606 21.02 4.47 -22.61
N TYR A 607 20.82 3.15 -22.68
CA TYR A 607 21.12 2.27 -21.57
C TYR A 607 22.60 2.34 -21.18
N ARG A 608 22.87 2.39 -19.87
CA ARG A 608 24.21 2.35 -19.30
C ARG A 608 24.26 1.23 -18.27
N GLU A 609 25.27 0.35 -18.39
CA GLU A 609 25.37 -0.84 -17.54
C GLU A 609 25.43 -0.47 -16.06
N GLY A 610 24.44 -0.94 -15.30
CA GLY A 610 24.29 -0.71 -13.86
C GLY A 610 23.51 0.53 -13.47
N HIS A 611 22.98 1.31 -14.43
CA HIS A 611 22.11 2.45 -14.21
C HIS A 611 20.65 2.15 -14.57
N SER A 612 19.72 2.90 -13.97
CA SER A 612 18.31 2.81 -14.31
C SER A 612 17.99 3.66 -15.55
N LEU A 613 17.47 3.03 -16.61
CA LEU A 613 17.03 3.76 -17.80
C LEU A 613 15.90 4.75 -17.48
N LEU A 614 15.04 4.42 -16.52
CA LEU A 614 13.98 5.31 -16.04
C LEU A 614 14.55 6.60 -15.48
N ALA A 615 15.57 6.51 -14.61
CA ALA A 615 16.21 7.71 -14.07
C ALA A 615 16.87 8.55 -15.17
N ASP A 616 17.49 7.90 -16.16
CA ASP A 616 18.18 8.54 -17.27
C ASP A 616 17.22 9.29 -18.21
N TRP A 617 16.09 8.70 -18.59
CA TRP A 617 15.11 9.41 -19.42
C TRP A 617 14.40 10.51 -18.63
N ILE A 618 14.15 10.35 -17.33
CA ILE A 618 13.58 11.43 -16.50
C ILE A 618 14.52 12.65 -16.47
N LEU A 619 15.84 12.42 -16.32
CA LEU A 619 16.85 13.47 -16.43
C LEU A 619 16.83 14.17 -17.78
N LEU A 620 16.72 13.42 -18.86
CA LEU A 620 16.66 13.98 -20.20
C LEU A 620 15.37 14.78 -20.43
N ALA A 621 14.23 14.25 -19.98
CA ALA A 621 12.92 14.90 -20.12
C ALA A 621 12.84 16.23 -19.37
N GLU A 622 13.37 16.30 -18.14
CA GLU A 622 13.42 17.56 -17.39
C GLU A 622 14.30 18.60 -18.07
N ARG A 623 15.49 18.22 -18.56
CA ARG A 623 16.36 19.15 -19.29
C ARG A 623 15.72 19.64 -20.60
N LEU A 624 15.01 18.76 -21.30
CA LEU A 624 14.25 19.12 -22.50
C LEU A 624 13.06 20.01 -22.19
N GLU A 625 12.48 19.95 -20.99
CA GLU A 625 11.42 20.87 -20.58
C GLU A 625 11.97 22.26 -20.25
N GLU A 626 13.16 22.32 -19.63
CA GLU A 626 13.85 23.56 -19.29
C GLU A 626 14.45 24.29 -20.51
N ASP A 627 15.12 23.55 -21.41
CA ASP A 627 15.71 24.07 -22.65
C ASP A 627 15.46 23.11 -23.83
N PRO A 628 14.25 23.13 -24.41
CA PRO A 628 13.90 22.21 -25.48
C PRO A 628 14.84 22.29 -26.70
N VAL A 629 15.24 23.50 -27.10
CA VAL A 629 16.02 23.72 -28.32
C VAL A 629 17.49 23.42 -28.10
N GLY A 630 18.08 23.89 -26.99
CA GLY A 630 19.49 23.66 -26.69
C GLY A 630 19.78 22.19 -26.43
N MET A 631 18.96 21.53 -25.60
CA MET A 631 19.13 20.09 -25.35
C MET A 631 18.90 19.26 -26.60
N PHE A 632 17.91 19.60 -27.42
CA PHE A 632 17.71 18.93 -28.70
C PHE A 632 18.93 19.07 -29.63
N SER A 633 19.54 20.26 -29.69
CA SER A 633 20.77 20.48 -30.45
C SER A 633 21.95 19.68 -29.88
N GLU A 634 22.08 19.55 -28.56
CA GLU A 634 23.13 18.76 -27.92
C GLU A 634 23.00 17.28 -28.26
N ILE A 635 21.79 16.74 -28.12
CA ILE A 635 21.48 15.35 -28.47
C ILE A 635 21.80 15.08 -29.94
N LEU A 636 21.43 15.98 -30.85
CA LEU A 636 21.74 15.83 -32.27
C LEU A 636 23.25 15.81 -32.54
N ARG A 637 24.05 16.62 -31.85
CA ARG A 637 25.51 16.62 -31.98
C ARG A 637 26.16 15.36 -31.41
N ASP A 638 25.57 14.80 -30.36
CA ASP A 638 26.08 13.59 -29.71
C ASP A 638 25.49 12.30 -30.30
N SER A 639 24.62 12.43 -31.30
CA SER A 639 24.01 11.34 -32.04
C SER A 639 24.83 11.03 -33.30
N PRO A 640 25.38 9.82 -33.45
CA PRO A 640 26.05 9.45 -34.69
C PRO A 640 25.01 9.36 -35.82
N LEU A 641 25.02 10.31 -36.74
CA LEU A 641 24.15 10.28 -37.93
C LEU A 641 24.59 9.20 -38.91
N ARG A 642 25.90 8.90 -38.95
CA ARG A 642 26.52 7.82 -39.73
C ARG A 642 27.72 7.27 -38.96
N GLY A 643 28.22 6.14 -39.44
CA GLY A 643 29.35 5.50 -38.81
C GLY A 643 30.66 6.28 -38.95
N GLY A 644 31.30 6.59 -37.82
CA GLY A 644 32.56 7.33 -37.78
C GLY A 644 32.42 8.87 -37.78
N ASP A 645 31.19 9.40 -37.72
CA ASP A 645 30.97 10.85 -37.62
C ASP A 645 31.04 11.33 -36.15
N ASP A 646 32.02 12.18 -35.82
CA ASP A 646 32.00 13.04 -34.63
C ASP A 646 31.54 14.45 -35.04
N LEU A 647 30.27 14.78 -34.79
CA LEU A 647 29.68 16.07 -35.14
C LEU A 647 30.22 17.23 -34.29
N ARG A 648 30.98 16.94 -33.22
CA ARG A 648 31.63 17.98 -32.41
C ARG A 648 32.77 18.67 -33.17
N GLU A 649 33.35 18.01 -34.17
CA GLU A 649 34.42 18.55 -35.02
C GLU A 649 33.94 19.11 -36.36
N ALA A 650 32.64 19.00 -36.68
CA ALA A 650 32.11 19.29 -38.00
C ALA A 650 31.89 20.80 -38.22
N ARG A 651 32.97 21.55 -38.52
CA ARG A 651 32.83 22.84 -39.19
C ARG A 651 32.71 22.72 -40.71
N TYR A 652 33.45 21.82 -41.37
CA TYR A 652 33.38 21.63 -42.83
C TYR A 652 34.03 20.30 -43.26
N ARG A 653 33.42 19.15 -42.97
CA ARG A 653 33.81 17.87 -43.61
C ARG A 653 32.63 17.27 -44.35
N ARG A 654 32.88 16.77 -45.57
CA ARG A 654 31.92 15.97 -46.34
C ARG A 654 31.54 14.73 -45.51
N LEU A 655 30.26 14.61 -45.20
CA LEU A 655 29.69 13.44 -44.52
C LEU A 655 30.04 12.16 -45.31
N SER A 656 30.51 11.13 -44.61
CA SER A 656 30.76 9.80 -45.16
C SER A 656 29.49 9.24 -45.83
N SER A 657 29.61 8.55 -46.97
CA SER A 657 28.46 7.90 -47.65
C SER A 657 28.15 6.50 -47.12
N GLU A 658 28.96 5.95 -46.22
CA GLU A 658 28.80 4.58 -45.71
C GLU A 658 28.08 4.55 -44.36
N PHE A 659 26.97 3.80 -44.31
CA PHE A 659 26.27 3.46 -43.08
C PHE A 659 26.97 2.27 -42.41
N ILE A 660 27.33 2.38 -41.11
CA ILE A 660 27.86 1.23 -40.36
C ILE A 660 26.75 0.21 -40.14
N LYS A 661 26.99 -1.04 -40.52
CA LYS A 661 26.16 -2.18 -40.15
C LYS A 661 26.25 -2.42 -38.64
N GLY A 662 25.11 -2.46 -37.95
CA GLY A 662 25.00 -2.89 -36.56
C GLY A 662 24.93 -1.78 -35.51
N THR A 663 25.09 -0.51 -35.89
CA THR A 663 24.69 0.63 -35.06
C THR A 663 23.31 1.08 -35.53
N GLY A 664 22.29 0.91 -34.70
CA GLY A 664 20.93 1.37 -35.01
C GLY A 664 20.98 2.84 -35.45
N VAL A 665 20.55 3.11 -36.68
CA VAL A 665 20.23 4.47 -37.11
C VAL A 665 19.21 5.00 -36.11
N ILE A 666 19.51 6.09 -35.40
CA ILE A 666 18.48 6.70 -34.57
C ILE A 666 17.40 7.19 -35.52
N ASP A 667 16.19 6.67 -35.37
CA ASP A 667 15.06 6.96 -36.24
C ASP A 667 14.78 8.48 -36.24
N GLY A 668 15.12 9.12 -37.37
CA GLY A 668 14.89 10.53 -37.66
C GLY A 668 13.43 10.98 -37.51
N SER A 669 12.49 10.03 -37.56
CA SER A 669 11.06 10.30 -37.43
C SER A 669 10.69 10.86 -36.06
N GLN A 670 11.39 10.46 -34.99
CA GLN A 670 11.15 10.93 -33.63
C GLN A 670 11.58 12.37 -33.45
N TYR A 671 12.69 12.75 -34.09
CA TYR A 671 13.19 14.12 -34.12
C TYR A 671 12.23 15.05 -34.87
N LEU A 672 11.68 14.60 -36.01
CA LEU A 672 10.72 15.39 -36.80
C LEU A 672 9.38 15.56 -36.06
N LYS A 673 8.86 14.50 -35.43
CA LYS A 673 7.63 14.57 -34.61
C LYS A 673 7.75 15.55 -33.46
N LEU A 674 8.87 15.54 -32.73
CA LEU A 674 9.09 16.49 -31.64
C LEU A 674 9.15 17.94 -32.17
N ILE A 675 9.86 18.20 -33.27
CA ILE A 675 9.93 19.55 -33.87
C ILE A 675 8.55 20.04 -34.34
N GLU A 676 7.76 19.18 -35.00
CA GLU A 676 6.41 19.54 -35.45
C GLU A 676 5.48 19.86 -34.29
N GLN A 677 5.59 19.11 -33.18
CA GLN A 677 4.78 19.36 -31.98
C GLN A 677 5.26 20.58 -31.19
N LEU A 678 6.57 20.81 -31.06
CA LEU A 678 7.13 22.02 -30.44
C LEU A 678 6.78 23.30 -31.20
N LYS A 679 6.52 23.22 -32.52
CA LYS A 679 6.01 24.37 -33.31
C LYS A 679 4.54 24.72 -33.02
N SER A 680 3.79 23.80 -32.39
CA SER A 680 2.37 23.95 -32.06
C SER A 680 2.10 24.28 -30.60
N LEU A 681 3.14 24.21 -29.75
CA LEU A 681 3.18 24.70 -28.38
C LEU A 681 3.62 26.17 -28.38
#